data_AF-A0A1I0HTI5-F1
#
_entry.id   AF-A0A1I0HTI5-F1
#
_cell.length_a   1.000
_cell.length_b   1.000
_cell.length_c   1.000
_cell.angle_alpha   90.00
_cell.angle_beta   90.00
_cell.angle_gamma   90.00
#
_symmetry.space_group_name_H-M   'P 1'
#
loop_
_entity.id
_entity.type
_entity.pdbx_description
1 polymer ?
#
loop_
_entity_poly.entity_id
_entity_poly.type
_entity_poly.pdbx_seq_one_letter_code
_entity_poly.pdbx_strand_id
1 'polypeptide(L)'
;MKKMKHSSLKQKGSFRNMGIGARLSAVIGGTILVCLIVMTVIVTTVASNAIGKITESEMYSISEGNGVRIRSVIDVTNSIRQQMKNALKEMYETPDVDQTEEGGHLFTSRVTGDPISEGRYEAEKIMINTMNSVISASDENYIYGMGVFFEPNAFSAGSSKYALYVDRNDYANKTVQNLDYSEYSQKDYYTTPQKTGNFGTTKIYEDSNGVKMFTIFYPFNDASGKFAGIVMMDIDANVFDKLEAENENYPSMYANVINEDMNILFSTHTNVIGKDFKDTVSEDAFAKISEGMKTGKRFNVTTSSSSGTVMRYYAPIDMGNITFWVQTALPLSEYNATMNRLRTIILCVSAVIVILLIVLAYRFISLALKPLNTISDVAEKVSKGIFNLDINYDRDDEIGKAISALRNVVTRIRGIVTDLNEKLNEVAKGNFALDLNDNGTYIGEFAPLLDALNTITDDLNQTMVEIKSASGQVNNGAEQVSDGAQALAQGATEQASSVEELSATMNEISTKVSETAEKAKNAMELSKRAGSSMEISNAKMGEMSDAMADIIQKSEEIGKIIKTIDDIAFQTNILSLNAAIEAARAGSAGKGFAVVADEVGNLAKKSQEAAQNTAVLIEQTVESVHRGGEITRETAESLDSVAESSRQITSLVEEISEASNEQAKGVSQVSLGIDQISSVVQTNSATAEESAAASEELSSQANIMNGLVARFTLKTGTGSFSKKPAAKTIDMSPAPKTIDMNPAPKQAESAPKTDSFKSSTSAPKPSFTASSGAPKTSSVSKPASTPKPAPVMTPAPVDDIDYDNLDFHELDGKNLWDESYTQTNGADKY
;
A
#
# COMPACT_ATOMS: atom_id res chain seq x y z
N MET A 1 -4.80 -56.37 12.50
CA MET A 1 -5.75 -55.64 11.62
C MET A 1 -5.44 -54.15 11.75
N LYS A 2 -4.86 -53.44 10.77
CA LYS A 2 -5.38 -53.07 9.44
C LYS A 2 -6.54 -52.05 9.42
N LYS A 3 -6.39 -50.90 10.12
CA LYS A 3 -6.93 -49.56 9.77
C LYS A 3 -6.50 -48.50 10.80
N MET A 4 -5.42 -47.75 10.54
CA MET A 4 -5.10 -46.41 11.09
C MET A 4 -3.71 -45.98 10.57
N LYS A 5 -3.63 -45.63 9.29
CA LYS A 5 -2.42 -45.07 8.65
C LYS A 5 -2.83 -44.09 7.55
N HIS A 6 -3.33 -42.91 7.94
CA HIS A 6 -3.45 -41.71 7.09
C HIS A 6 -3.94 -40.49 7.91
N SER A 7 -3.02 -39.72 8.50
CA SER A 7 -3.29 -38.32 8.95
C SER A 7 -2.06 -37.46 9.27
N SER A 8 -0.82 -37.98 9.17
CA SER A 8 0.36 -37.38 9.82
C SER A 8 1.22 -36.42 8.97
N LEU A 9 0.63 -35.65 8.03
CA LEU A 9 1.41 -34.82 7.07
C LEU A 9 0.88 -33.40 6.80
N LYS A 10 0.03 -32.81 7.67
CA LYS A 10 -0.56 -31.48 7.40
C LYS A 10 -0.40 -30.38 8.47
N GLN A 11 0.53 -30.53 9.44
CA GLN A 11 0.59 -29.63 10.61
C GLN A 11 1.95 -28.95 10.89
N LYS A 12 2.90 -28.90 9.93
CA LYS A 12 4.18 -28.17 10.10
C LYS A 12 4.15 -26.69 9.70
N GLY A 13 3.08 -26.18 9.08
CA GLY A 13 2.99 -24.78 8.63
C GLY A 13 2.64 -23.76 9.71
N SER A 14 1.87 -24.14 10.74
CA SER A 14 1.23 -23.18 11.66
C SER A 14 2.20 -22.47 12.62
N PHE A 15 3.20 -23.20 13.14
CA PHE A 15 4.13 -22.68 14.16
C PHE A 15 5.04 -21.55 13.67
N ARG A 16 5.27 -21.46 12.34
CA ARG A 16 6.19 -20.50 11.74
C ARG A 16 5.56 -19.13 11.43
N ASN A 17 4.25 -18.97 11.69
CA ASN A 17 3.49 -17.72 11.50
C ASN A 17 2.97 -17.09 12.81
N MET A 18 3.13 -17.73 13.97
CA MET A 18 2.70 -17.14 15.26
C MET A 18 3.59 -15.95 15.67
N GLY A 19 3.07 -14.97 16.42
CA GLY A 19 3.88 -13.88 16.97
C GLY A 19 4.97 -14.38 17.94
N ILE A 20 6.06 -13.63 18.11
CA ILE A 20 7.23 -14.06 18.92
C ILE A 20 6.81 -14.40 20.36
N GLY A 21 5.99 -13.57 21.00
CA GLY A 21 5.44 -13.85 22.33
C GLY A 21 4.67 -15.17 22.39
N ALA A 22 3.86 -15.49 21.38
CA ALA A 22 3.11 -16.75 21.33
C ALA A 22 4.02 -17.97 21.08
N ARG A 23 5.10 -17.84 20.30
CA ARG A 23 6.09 -18.92 20.14
C ARG A 23 6.92 -19.13 21.40
N LEU A 24 7.35 -18.05 22.06
CA LEU A 24 8.10 -18.12 23.32
C LEU A 24 7.22 -18.77 24.40
N SER A 25 5.96 -18.34 24.54
CA SER A 25 4.96 -18.98 25.41
C SER A 25 4.76 -20.46 25.10
N ALA A 26 4.70 -20.86 23.82
CA ALA A 26 4.49 -22.26 23.45
C ALA A 26 5.73 -23.14 23.69
N VAL A 27 6.94 -22.61 23.50
CA VAL A 27 8.19 -23.32 23.80
C VAL A 27 8.41 -23.43 25.31
N ILE A 28 8.25 -22.32 26.05
CA ILE A 28 8.39 -22.29 27.52
C ILE A 28 7.27 -23.11 28.18
N GLY A 29 6.03 -22.99 27.71
CA GLY A 29 4.92 -23.81 28.17
C GLY A 29 5.13 -25.30 27.87
N GLY A 30 5.71 -25.63 26.72
CA GLY A 30 6.07 -27.00 26.35
C GLY A 30 7.15 -27.60 27.26
N THR A 31 8.22 -26.87 27.56
CA THR A 31 9.27 -27.35 28.48
C THR A 31 8.79 -27.42 29.92
N ILE A 32 8.01 -26.45 30.40
CA ILE A 32 7.38 -26.49 31.73
C ILE A 32 6.42 -27.68 31.85
N LEU A 33 5.61 -27.96 30.82
CA LEU A 33 4.70 -29.12 30.81
C LEU A 33 5.47 -30.45 30.93
N VAL A 34 6.56 -30.62 30.19
CA VAL A 34 7.42 -31.82 30.28
C VAL A 34 8.05 -31.93 31.68
N CYS A 35 8.60 -30.86 32.23
CA CYS A 35 9.15 -30.85 33.58
C CYS A 35 8.09 -31.16 34.65
N LEU A 36 6.87 -30.63 34.54
CA LEU A 36 5.78 -30.89 35.48
C LEU A 36 5.25 -32.33 35.40
N ILE A 37 5.18 -32.93 34.20
CA ILE A 37 4.81 -34.34 34.06
C ILE A 37 5.87 -35.22 34.76
N VAL A 38 7.16 -34.98 34.49
CA VAL A 38 8.27 -35.70 35.15
C VAL A 38 8.23 -35.50 36.67
N MET A 39 8.05 -34.26 37.15
CA MET A 39 7.96 -33.96 38.57
C MET A 39 6.73 -34.60 39.23
N THR A 40 5.57 -34.62 38.57
CA THR A 40 4.34 -35.26 39.09
C THR A 40 4.51 -36.77 39.21
N VAL A 41 5.16 -37.42 38.23
CA VAL A 41 5.52 -38.84 38.32
C VAL A 41 6.47 -39.08 39.49
N ILE A 42 7.54 -38.29 39.63
CA ILE A 42 8.50 -38.40 40.75
C ILE A 42 7.80 -38.23 42.10
N VAL A 43 7.02 -37.15 42.29
CA VAL A 43 6.31 -36.87 43.54
C VAL A 43 5.30 -37.97 43.87
N THR A 44 4.54 -38.46 42.88
CA THR A 44 3.59 -39.57 43.09
C THR A 44 4.31 -40.85 43.50
N THR A 45 5.46 -41.17 42.91
CA THR A 45 6.28 -42.33 43.28
C THR A 45 6.89 -42.18 44.68
N VAL A 46 7.45 -41.01 45.01
CA VAL A 46 8.04 -40.74 46.33
C VAL A 46 6.98 -40.77 47.43
N ALA A 47 5.83 -40.12 47.24
CA ALA A 47 4.73 -40.14 48.19
C ALA A 47 4.17 -41.56 48.38
N SER A 48 4.00 -42.32 47.29
CA SER A 48 3.54 -43.70 47.36
C SER A 48 4.48 -44.62 48.14
N ASN A 49 5.80 -44.43 47.98
CA ASN A 49 6.81 -45.18 48.73
C ASN A 49 6.90 -44.75 50.21
N ALA A 50 6.69 -43.46 50.50
CA ALA A 50 6.68 -42.96 51.87
C ALA A 50 5.46 -43.48 52.66
N ILE A 51 4.27 -43.40 52.07
CA ILE A 51 3.02 -43.87 52.71
C ILE A 51 3.06 -45.38 52.93
N GLY A 52 3.54 -46.16 51.96
CA GLY A 52 3.68 -47.61 52.13
C GLY A 52 4.55 -47.99 53.34
N LYS A 53 5.66 -47.29 53.57
CA LYS A 53 6.51 -47.47 54.76
C LYS A 53 5.83 -47.03 56.06
N ILE A 54 5.01 -45.98 56.03
CA ILE A 54 4.26 -45.51 57.20
C ILE A 54 3.22 -46.56 57.60
N THR A 55 2.39 -47.03 56.66
CA THR A 55 1.39 -48.07 56.93
C THR A 55 2.05 -49.40 57.33
N GLU A 56 3.18 -49.79 56.73
CA GLU A 56 3.95 -50.96 57.19
C GLU A 56 4.41 -50.81 58.64
N SER A 57 4.94 -49.62 59.02
CA SER A 57 5.36 -49.34 60.40
C SER A 57 4.18 -49.32 61.38
N GLU A 58 3.03 -48.81 60.96
CA GLU A 58 1.80 -48.77 61.75
C GLU A 58 1.27 -50.19 62.02
N MET A 59 1.18 -51.04 60.98
CA MET A 59 0.72 -52.43 61.13
C MET A 59 1.66 -53.27 62.01
N TYR A 60 2.98 -53.08 61.90
CA TYR A 60 3.93 -53.68 62.86
C TYR A 60 3.70 -53.14 64.28
N SER A 61 3.50 -51.83 64.46
CA SER A 61 3.25 -51.25 65.78
C SER A 61 1.99 -51.79 66.45
N ILE A 62 0.92 -52.07 65.69
CA ILE A 62 -0.30 -52.70 66.22
C ILE A 62 -0.03 -54.17 66.58
N SER A 63 0.63 -54.93 65.70
CA SER A 63 0.98 -56.34 65.94
C SER A 63 1.90 -56.52 67.16
N GLU A 64 2.92 -55.68 67.28
CA GLU A 64 3.84 -55.66 68.43
C GLU A 64 3.16 -55.12 69.69
N GLY A 65 2.30 -54.09 69.58
CA GLY A 65 1.51 -53.57 70.71
C GLY A 65 0.56 -54.62 71.30
N ASN A 66 -0.11 -55.38 70.44
CA ASN A 66 -0.89 -56.56 70.82
C ASN A 66 -0.02 -57.66 71.44
N GLY A 67 1.20 -57.87 70.92
CA GLY A 67 2.21 -58.73 71.55
C GLY A 67 2.57 -58.30 72.98
N VAL A 68 2.77 -57.00 73.21
CA VAL A 68 3.07 -56.43 74.54
C VAL A 68 1.88 -56.55 75.49
N ARG A 69 0.64 -56.32 75.00
CA ARG A 69 -0.59 -56.48 75.79
C ARG A 69 -0.79 -57.91 76.32
N ILE A 70 -0.37 -58.93 75.56
CA ILE A 70 -0.39 -60.34 76.02
C ILE A 70 0.83 -60.63 76.90
N ARG A 71 2.01 -60.06 76.59
CA ARG A 71 3.24 -60.30 77.36
C ARG A 71 3.11 -59.94 78.84
N SER A 72 2.40 -58.88 79.20
CA SER A 72 2.17 -58.52 80.61
C SER A 72 1.47 -59.65 81.40
N VAL A 73 0.51 -60.35 80.80
CA VAL A 73 -0.16 -61.50 81.41
C VAL A 73 0.79 -62.70 81.52
N ILE A 74 1.63 -62.92 80.51
CA ILE A 74 2.65 -63.97 80.48
C ILE A 74 3.79 -63.72 81.49
N ASP A 75 4.15 -62.46 81.75
CA ASP A 75 5.16 -62.10 82.74
C ASP A 75 4.65 -62.38 84.16
N VAL A 76 3.36 -62.16 84.41
CA VAL A 76 2.68 -62.58 85.64
C VAL A 76 2.78 -64.10 85.81
N THR A 77 2.41 -64.90 84.80
CA THR A 77 2.48 -66.38 84.91
C THR A 77 3.91 -66.88 85.14
N ASN A 78 4.92 -66.22 84.57
CA ASN A 78 6.34 -66.52 84.81
C ASN A 78 6.82 -66.20 86.23
N SER A 79 6.40 -65.07 86.82
CA SER A 79 6.70 -64.74 88.22
C SER A 79 6.12 -65.80 89.16
N ILE A 80 4.89 -66.22 88.88
CA ILE A 80 4.13 -67.20 89.65
C ILE A 80 4.75 -68.59 89.58
N ARG A 81 5.10 -69.03 88.36
CA ARG A 81 5.87 -70.26 88.11
C ARG A 81 7.11 -70.30 88.99
N GLN A 82 7.81 -69.18 89.15
CA GLN A 82 9.03 -69.12 89.96
C GLN A 82 8.73 -69.17 91.47
N GLN A 83 7.66 -68.51 91.94
CA GLN A 83 7.22 -68.61 93.34
C GLN A 83 6.79 -70.04 93.70
N MET A 84 5.96 -70.68 92.89
CA MET A 84 5.53 -72.07 93.10
C MET A 84 6.70 -73.05 93.01
N LYS A 85 7.62 -72.86 92.06
CA LYS A 85 8.82 -73.69 91.96
C LYS A 85 9.67 -73.60 93.22
N ASN A 86 9.79 -72.43 93.83
CA ASN A 86 10.51 -72.25 95.09
C ASN A 86 9.78 -72.96 96.25
N ALA A 87 8.46 -72.75 96.39
CA ALA A 87 7.64 -73.37 97.44
C ALA A 87 7.66 -74.91 97.39
N LEU A 88 7.51 -75.49 96.18
CA LEU A 88 7.57 -76.93 95.95
C LEU A 88 8.97 -77.50 96.20
N LYS A 89 10.04 -76.73 95.88
CA LYS A 89 11.41 -77.12 96.20
C LYS A 89 11.64 -77.18 97.71
N GLU A 90 11.25 -76.13 98.43
CA GLU A 90 11.37 -76.03 99.89
C GLU A 90 10.57 -77.13 100.61
N MET A 91 9.39 -77.49 100.08
CA MET A 91 8.61 -78.63 100.53
C MET A 91 9.39 -79.96 100.41
N TYR A 92 10.04 -80.24 99.27
CA TYR A 92 10.81 -81.48 99.09
C TYR A 92 12.17 -81.48 99.80
N GLU A 93 12.74 -80.31 100.09
CA GLU A 93 13.95 -80.18 100.91
C GLU A 93 13.65 -80.34 102.43
N THR A 94 12.40 -80.12 102.84
CA THR A 94 11.94 -80.31 104.23
C THR A 94 11.42 -81.73 104.46
N PRO A 95 12.00 -82.51 105.41
CA PRO A 95 11.55 -83.86 105.72
C PRO A 95 10.10 -83.93 106.19
N ASP A 96 9.35 -84.91 105.68
CA ASP A 96 7.98 -85.19 106.10
C ASP A 96 7.99 -86.19 107.28
N VAL A 97 7.87 -85.68 108.50
CA VAL A 97 8.07 -86.46 109.74
C VAL A 97 6.92 -86.25 110.72
N ASP A 98 6.23 -87.34 111.06
CA ASP A 98 5.36 -87.43 112.24
C ASP A 98 6.22 -87.46 113.51
N GLN A 99 6.10 -86.44 114.36
CA GLN A 99 6.80 -86.40 115.66
C GLN A 99 5.84 -86.67 116.83
N THR A 100 5.65 -87.95 117.14
CA THR A 100 4.81 -88.42 118.25
C THR A 100 5.54 -88.60 119.59
N GLU A 101 6.78 -88.15 119.72
CA GLU A 101 7.51 -88.08 121.00
C GLU A 101 7.77 -86.62 121.42
N GLU A 102 7.18 -86.25 122.56
CA GLU A 102 7.30 -85.00 123.34
C GLU A 102 7.81 -83.72 122.64
N GLY A 103 6.92 -83.05 121.89
CA GLY A 103 7.04 -81.60 121.64
C GLY A 103 6.49 -81.10 120.31
N GLY A 104 6.37 -81.97 119.30
CA GLY A 104 5.86 -81.61 117.98
C GLY A 104 4.34 -81.40 117.95
N HIS A 105 3.88 -80.36 117.25
CA HIS A 105 2.47 -80.18 116.91
C HIS A 105 2.22 -80.62 115.47
N LEU A 106 1.33 -81.60 115.28
CA LEU A 106 0.74 -81.88 113.97
C LEU A 106 -0.27 -80.78 113.63
N PHE A 107 -0.26 -80.34 112.38
CA PHE A 107 -1.16 -79.31 111.89
C PHE A 107 -2.28 -79.93 111.06
N THR A 108 -3.47 -79.36 111.09
CA THR A 108 -4.58 -79.80 110.24
C THR A 108 -4.43 -79.20 108.84
N SER A 109 -4.43 -80.04 107.80
CA SER A 109 -4.46 -79.61 106.40
C SER A 109 -5.71 -78.77 106.13
N ARG A 110 -5.54 -77.63 105.44
CA ARG A 110 -6.65 -76.80 104.96
C ARG A 110 -7.36 -77.39 103.73
N VAL A 111 -6.73 -78.39 103.09
CA VAL A 111 -7.17 -79.01 101.83
C VAL A 111 -7.89 -80.33 102.10
N THR A 112 -7.33 -81.20 102.96
CA THR A 112 -7.90 -82.52 103.23
C THR A 112 -8.58 -82.63 104.60
N GLY A 113 -8.18 -81.79 105.57
CA GLY A 113 -8.56 -81.95 106.98
C GLY A 113 -7.74 -83.00 107.74
N ASP A 114 -6.81 -83.70 107.09
CA ASP A 114 -5.94 -84.69 107.72
C ASP A 114 -4.79 -84.01 108.50
N PRO A 115 -4.20 -84.68 109.51
CA PRO A 115 -2.97 -84.22 110.14
C PRO A 115 -1.79 -84.28 109.15
N ILE A 116 -1.00 -83.21 109.11
CA ILE A 116 0.20 -83.06 108.27
C ILE A 116 1.36 -82.46 109.09
N SER A 117 2.60 -82.76 108.66
CA SER A 117 3.82 -82.25 109.27
C SER A 117 3.99 -80.73 109.06
N GLU A 118 4.79 -80.06 109.91
CA GLU A 118 5.01 -78.61 109.86
C GLU A 118 5.49 -78.12 108.48
N GLY A 119 6.45 -78.84 107.87
CA GLY A 119 6.95 -78.53 106.53
C GLY A 119 5.90 -78.67 105.43
N ARG A 120 4.95 -79.61 105.58
CA ARG A 120 3.81 -79.75 104.67
C ARG A 120 2.76 -78.67 104.88
N TYR A 121 2.52 -78.28 106.13
CA TYR A 121 1.58 -77.21 106.48
C TYR A 121 2.05 -75.83 106.01
N GLU A 122 3.35 -75.52 106.14
CA GLU A 122 3.92 -74.29 105.60
C GLU A 122 3.98 -74.31 104.06
N ALA A 123 4.31 -75.45 103.44
CA ALA A 123 4.21 -75.59 101.97
C ALA A 123 2.77 -75.42 101.45
N GLU A 124 1.78 -76.06 102.09
CA GLU A 124 0.35 -75.87 101.78
C GLU A 124 -0.06 -74.40 101.91
N LYS A 125 0.31 -73.76 103.02
CA LYS A 125 0.06 -72.33 103.28
C LYS A 125 0.70 -71.42 102.23
N ILE A 126 1.94 -71.69 101.81
CA ILE A 126 2.59 -70.92 100.75
C ILE A 126 1.87 -71.15 99.42
N MET A 127 1.56 -72.40 99.04
CA MET A 127 0.81 -72.70 97.82
C MET A 127 -0.56 -72.01 97.79
N ILE A 128 -1.36 -72.13 98.85
CA ILE A 128 -2.67 -71.47 98.96
C ILE A 128 -2.53 -69.94 98.91
N ASN A 129 -1.57 -69.37 99.64
CA ASN A 129 -1.35 -67.92 99.61
C ASN A 129 -0.88 -67.43 98.24
N THR A 130 -0.04 -68.19 97.53
CA THR A 130 0.37 -67.86 96.15
C THR A 130 -0.83 -67.98 95.20
N MET A 131 -1.62 -69.06 95.20
CA MET A 131 -2.81 -69.18 94.35
C MET A 131 -3.81 -68.04 94.59
N ASN A 132 -4.11 -67.73 95.87
CA ASN A 132 -4.99 -66.62 96.23
C ASN A 132 -4.43 -65.26 95.83
N SER A 133 -3.14 -65.01 96.09
CA SER A 133 -2.45 -63.78 95.67
C SER A 133 -2.57 -63.60 94.15
N VAL A 134 -2.37 -64.67 93.39
CA VAL A 134 -2.41 -64.68 91.93
C VAL A 134 -3.78 -64.33 91.37
N ILE A 135 -4.84 -64.99 91.85
CA ILE A 135 -6.21 -64.72 91.42
C ILE A 135 -6.64 -63.30 91.81
N SER A 136 -6.07 -62.74 92.89
CA SER A 136 -6.28 -61.35 93.31
C SER A 136 -5.44 -60.29 92.59
N ALA A 137 -4.26 -60.66 92.09
CA ALA A 137 -3.26 -59.73 91.55
C ALA A 137 -3.44 -59.47 90.04
N SER A 138 -4.27 -60.25 89.36
CA SER A 138 -4.79 -59.84 88.06
C SER A 138 -5.84 -58.74 88.26
N ASP A 139 -5.42 -57.47 88.15
CA ASP A 139 -6.29 -56.26 88.17
C ASP A 139 -7.52 -56.36 87.24
N GLU A 140 -7.45 -57.27 86.26
CA GLU A 140 -8.44 -57.46 85.19
C GLU A 140 -8.95 -58.93 85.13
N ASN A 141 -8.75 -59.70 86.21
CA ASN A 141 -9.24 -61.06 86.44
C ASN A 141 -8.82 -62.16 85.44
N TYR A 142 -7.93 -61.95 84.46
CA TYR A 142 -7.66 -62.93 83.39
C TYR A 142 -7.23 -64.34 83.82
N ILE A 143 -6.73 -64.50 85.05
CA ILE A 143 -6.49 -65.82 85.61
C ILE A 143 -7.82 -66.34 86.15
N TYR A 144 -8.34 -67.41 85.55
CA TYR A 144 -9.59 -68.05 85.95
C TYR A 144 -9.40 -68.92 87.20
N GLY A 145 -8.31 -69.68 87.22
CA GLY A 145 -7.97 -70.55 88.33
C GLY A 145 -6.52 -70.99 88.29
N MET A 146 -6.06 -71.54 89.41
CA MET A 146 -4.71 -72.05 89.56
C MET A 146 -4.74 -73.35 90.36
N GLY A 147 -3.96 -74.34 89.93
CA GLY A 147 -3.87 -75.64 90.59
C GLY A 147 -2.44 -76.13 90.78
N VAL A 148 -2.26 -76.95 91.81
CA VAL A 148 -1.04 -77.73 92.03
C VAL A 148 -1.46 -79.19 92.24
N PHE A 149 -1.26 -80.00 91.20
CA PHE A 149 -1.79 -81.35 91.09
C PHE A 149 -0.65 -82.37 91.21
N PHE A 150 -0.70 -83.22 92.24
CA PHE A 150 0.37 -84.14 92.58
C PHE A 150 0.13 -85.55 92.05
N GLU A 151 1.20 -86.33 91.89
CA GLU A 151 1.11 -87.79 91.83
C GLU A 151 0.67 -88.36 93.21
N PRO A 152 0.00 -89.52 93.28
CA PRO A 152 -0.48 -90.06 94.54
C PRO A 152 0.66 -90.34 95.52
N ASN A 153 0.54 -89.87 96.76
CA ASN A 153 1.58 -89.86 97.81
C ASN A 153 2.80 -88.97 97.53
N ALA A 154 2.78 -88.11 96.50
CA ALA A 154 3.90 -87.20 96.23
C ALA A 154 3.89 -85.95 97.12
N PHE A 155 2.73 -85.52 97.64
CA PHE A 155 2.67 -84.47 98.66
C PHE A 155 3.15 -84.99 100.02
N SER A 156 2.44 -85.96 100.60
CA SER A 156 2.79 -86.57 101.90
C SER A 156 2.58 -88.09 101.88
N ALA A 157 3.38 -88.81 102.65
CA ALA A 157 3.37 -90.27 102.71
C ALA A 157 2.04 -90.79 103.29
N GLY A 158 1.23 -91.46 102.47
CA GLY A 158 -0.12 -91.93 102.83
C GLY A 158 -1.24 -91.03 102.30
N SER A 159 -0.93 -89.81 101.84
CA SER A 159 -1.89 -88.93 101.18
C SER A 159 -2.07 -89.34 99.71
N SER A 160 -3.03 -90.24 99.48
CA SER A 160 -3.40 -90.67 98.12
C SER A 160 -4.27 -89.67 97.35
N LYS A 161 -4.79 -88.62 98.00
CA LYS A 161 -5.70 -87.62 97.44
C LYS A 161 -5.32 -86.21 97.87
N TYR A 162 -4.44 -85.58 97.09
CA TYR A 162 -4.00 -84.21 97.33
C TYR A 162 -3.72 -83.48 96.01
N ALA A 163 -4.63 -82.61 95.61
CA ALA A 163 -4.48 -81.73 94.46
C ALA A 163 -5.27 -80.45 94.71
N LEU A 164 -4.54 -79.36 94.98
CA LEU A 164 -5.18 -78.07 95.25
C LEU A 164 -5.64 -77.45 93.94
N TYR A 165 -6.86 -76.94 93.90
CA TYR A 165 -7.32 -75.99 92.88
C TYR A 165 -8.04 -74.83 93.57
N VAL A 166 -7.86 -73.63 93.04
CA VAL A 166 -8.61 -72.42 93.44
C VAL A 166 -9.04 -71.72 92.16
N ASP A 167 -10.34 -71.56 91.94
CA ASP A 167 -10.88 -70.67 90.91
C ASP A 167 -11.29 -69.29 91.49
N ARG A 168 -11.81 -68.39 90.64
CA ARG A 168 -12.33 -67.08 91.08
C ARG A 168 -13.43 -67.17 92.14
N ASN A 169 -14.31 -68.18 92.06
CA ASN A 169 -15.38 -68.39 93.03
C ASN A 169 -14.80 -68.91 94.35
N ASP A 170 -13.82 -69.82 94.31
CA ASP A 170 -13.13 -70.28 95.51
C ASP A 170 -12.41 -69.14 96.21
N TYR A 171 -11.66 -68.33 95.47
CA TYR A 171 -10.98 -67.15 96.02
C TYR A 171 -11.97 -66.20 96.70
N ALA A 172 -13.10 -65.90 96.05
CA ALA A 172 -14.14 -65.04 96.61
C ALA A 172 -14.79 -65.64 97.89
N ASN A 173 -14.97 -66.96 97.94
CA ASN A 173 -15.53 -67.68 99.09
C ASN A 173 -14.47 -68.08 100.15
N LYS A 174 -13.18 -67.85 99.87
CA LYS A 174 -12.01 -68.29 100.66
C LYS A 174 -11.94 -69.82 100.86
N THR A 175 -12.36 -70.57 99.84
CA THR A 175 -12.27 -72.04 99.78
C THR A 175 -11.04 -72.48 98.98
N VAL A 176 -10.75 -73.78 99.03
CA VAL A 176 -9.78 -74.47 98.17
C VAL A 176 -10.35 -75.84 97.85
N GLN A 177 -10.29 -76.27 96.59
CA GLN A 177 -10.75 -77.58 96.16
C GLN A 177 -9.63 -78.62 96.36
N ASN A 178 -10.02 -79.86 96.65
CA ASN A 178 -9.13 -81.03 96.60
C ASN A 178 -9.64 -82.01 95.54
N LEU A 179 -9.03 -82.01 94.35
CA LEU A 179 -9.48 -82.81 93.22
C LEU A 179 -8.97 -84.26 93.31
N ASP A 180 -9.77 -85.23 92.86
CA ASP A 180 -9.34 -86.62 92.76
C ASP A 180 -8.36 -86.82 91.58
N TYR A 181 -7.33 -87.67 91.75
CA TYR A 181 -6.35 -87.95 90.70
C TYR A 181 -6.99 -88.45 89.39
N SER A 182 -8.15 -89.10 89.47
CA SER A 182 -8.91 -89.53 88.29
C SER A 182 -9.50 -88.38 87.45
N GLU A 183 -9.67 -87.17 88.01
CA GLU A 183 -10.28 -86.02 87.33
C GLU A 183 -9.30 -85.30 86.39
N TYR A 184 -8.02 -85.20 86.78
CA TYR A 184 -6.99 -84.47 86.03
C TYR A 184 -5.94 -85.35 85.33
N SER A 185 -5.66 -86.57 85.81
CA SER A 185 -4.53 -87.39 85.29
C SER A 185 -4.61 -87.73 83.80
N GLN A 186 -5.82 -87.74 83.21
CA GLN A 186 -6.04 -88.01 81.78
C GLN A 186 -6.18 -86.74 80.92
N LYS A 187 -6.10 -85.54 81.52
CA LYS A 187 -6.24 -84.27 80.79
C LYS A 187 -4.97 -83.93 80.02
N ASP A 188 -5.11 -83.22 78.90
CA ASP A 188 -3.99 -82.85 78.03
C ASP A 188 -2.92 -82.03 78.79
N TYR A 189 -3.34 -81.13 79.68
CA TYR A 189 -2.44 -80.33 80.52
C TYR A 189 -1.62 -81.15 81.54
N TYR A 190 -2.00 -82.40 81.82
CA TYR A 190 -1.29 -83.28 82.75
C TYR A 190 -0.47 -84.35 82.01
N THR A 191 -1.07 -85.00 81.01
CA THR A 191 -0.37 -86.06 80.25
C THR A 191 0.72 -85.52 79.33
N THR A 192 0.60 -84.29 78.82
CA THR A 192 1.62 -83.65 77.97
C THR A 192 2.93 -83.37 78.72
N PRO A 193 2.93 -82.66 79.88
CA PRO A 193 4.16 -82.45 80.64
C PRO A 193 4.70 -83.75 81.25
N GLN A 194 3.85 -84.70 81.64
CA GLN A 194 4.28 -86.02 82.13
C GLN A 194 5.10 -86.82 81.09
N LYS A 195 4.74 -86.72 79.79
CA LYS A 195 5.45 -87.38 78.68
C LYS A 195 6.67 -86.62 78.19
N THR A 196 6.61 -85.29 78.16
CA THR A 196 7.63 -84.45 77.50
C THR A 196 8.65 -83.86 78.46
N GLY A 197 8.33 -83.72 79.75
CA GLY A 197 9.10 -82.96 80.73
C GLY A 197 9.07 -81.44 80.50
N ASN A 198 8.32 -80.96 79.50
CA ASN A 198 8.27 -79.56 79.11
C ASN A 198 7.00 -78.89 79.67
N PHE A 199 7.10 -77.57 79.87
CA PHE A 199 5.92 -76.72 80.02
C PHE A 199 5.32 -76.42 78.63
N GLY A 200 4.06 -76.01 78.61
CA GLY A 200 3.35 -75.68 77.37
C GLY A 200 1.94 -75.19 77.66
N THR A 201 1.13 -75.12 76.60
CA THR A 201 -0.26 -74.67 76.68
C THR A 201 -1.25 -75.64 76.03
N THR A 202 -2.50 -75.62 76.49
CA THR A 202 -3.57 -76.35 75.81
C THR A 202 -4.15 -75.55 74.65
N LYS A 203 -4.90 -76.21 73.78
CA LYS A 203 -5.91 -75.53 72.96
C LYS A 203 -6.95 -74.87 73.89
N ILE A 204 -7.72 -73.92 73.37
CA ILE A 204 -8.91 -73.45 74.08
C ILE A 204 -9.89 -74.61 74.24
N TYR A 205 -10.33 -74.80 75.48
CA TYR A 205 -11.45 -75.65 75.84
C TYR A 205 -12.47 -74.84 76.65
N GLU A 206 -13.64 -75.43 76.90
CA GLU A 206 -14.72 -74.84 77.67
C GLU A 206 -14.89 -75.66 78.97
N ASP A 207 -14.99 -74.99 80.11
CA ASP A 207 -15.22 -75.64 81.40
C ASP A 207 -16.70 -76.07 81.57
N SER A 208 -17.04 -76.64 82.73
CA SER A 208 -18.42 -77.02 83.05
C SER A 208 -19.39 -75.83 83.17
N ASN A 209 -18.89 -74.61 83.25
CA ASN A 209 -19.67 -73.37 83.43
C ASN A 209 -19.82 -72.57 82.12
N GLY A 210 -19.25 -73.04 81.00
CA GLY A 210 -19.26 -72.34 79.72
C GLY A 210 -18.13 -71.33 79.53
N VAL A 211 -17.16 -71.29 80.45
CA VAL A 211 -16.00 -70.38 80.39
C VAL A 211 -14.95 -70.98 79.46
N LYS A 212 -14.59 -70.21 78.44
CA LYS A 212 -13.52 -70.58 77.50
C LYS A 212 -12.17 -70.18 78.07
N MET A 213 -11.26 -71.13 78.14
CA MET A 213 -9.95 -70.95 78.73
C MET A 213 -8.89 -71.78 78.02
N PHE A 214 -7.64 -71.41 78.20
CA PHE A 214 -6.50 -72.29 77.91
C PHE A 214 -5.64 -72.42 79.16
N THR A 215 -5.15 -73.62 79.42
CA THR A 215 -4.25 -73.88 80.55
C THR A 215 -2.82 -73.62 80.13
N ILE A 216 -2.07 -72.92 80.97
CA ILE A 216 -0.60 -72.94 80.99
C ILE A 216 -0.17 -73.93 82.09
N PHE A 217 0.65 -74.92 81.75
CA PHE A 217 1.07 -75.98 82.69
C PHE A 217 2.59 -76.08 82.80
N TYR A 218 3.07 -76.36 84.00
CA TYR A 218 4.49 -76.48 84.35
C TYR A 218 4.73 -77.79 85.14
N PRO A 219 5.52 -78.75 84.64
CA PRO A 219 5.90 -79.92 85.42
C PRO A 219 6.79 -79.56 86.60
N PHE A 220 6.65 -80.31 87.70
CA PHE A 220 7.63 -80.37 88.77
C PHE A 220 7.96 -81.81 89.17
N ASN A 221 9.17 -81.98 89.68
CA ASN A 221 9.73 -83.28 90.04
C ASN A 221 10.05 -83.30 91.54
N ASP A 222 10.09 -84.50 92.12
CA ASP A 222 10.56 -84.71 93.49
C ASP A 222 12.09 -84.56 93.60
N ALA A 223 12.63 -84.68 94.82
CA ALA A 223 14.06 -84.61 95.08
C ALA A 223 14.91 -85.69 94.38
N SER A 224 14.29 -86.78 93.87
CA SER A 224 14.96 -87.82 93.07
C SER A 224 14.97 -87.51 91.57
N GLY A 225 14.26 -86.46 91.14
CA GLY A 225 14.09 -86.07 89.74
C GLY A 225 12.95 -86.80 89.03
N LYS A 226 12.14 -87.59 89.73
CA LYS A 226 10.94 -88.24 89.19
C LYS A 226 9.80 -87.21 89.09
N PHE A 227 9.00 -87.28 88.02
CA PHE A 227 7.78 -86.47 87.88
C PHE A 227 6.88 -86.64 89.11
N ALA A 228 6.52 -85.52 89.74
CA ALA A 228 5.77 -85.48 90.99
C ALA A 228 4.44 -84.71 90.87
N GLY A 229 4.24 -83.97 89.78
CA GLY A 229 3.00 -83.26 89.50
C GLY A 229 3.16 -82.11 88.51
N ILE A 230 2.12 -81.29 88.41
CA ILE A 230 2.12 -80.03 87.65
C ILE A 230 1.64 -78.88 88.51
N VAL A 231 2.18 -77.69 88.24
CA VAL A 231 1.50 -76.42 88.52
C VAL A 231 0.75 -76.04 87.24
N MET A 232 -0.55 -75.76 87.34
CA MET A 232 -1.36 -75.34 86.20
C MET A 232 -2.09 -74.03 86.50
N MET A 233 -2.40 -73.28 85.45
CA MET A 233 -3.05 -72.00 85.52
C MET A 233 -3.98 -71.85 84.33
N ASP A 234 -5.26 -71.70 84.61
CA ASP A 234 -6.28 -71.48 83.58
C ASP A 234 -6.38 -69.99 83.29
N ILE A 235 -6.14 -69.64 82.02
CA ILE A 235 -6.25 -68.27 81.51
C ILE A 235 -7.55 -68.17 80.73
N ASP A 236 -8.41 -67.25 81.16
CA ASP A 236 -9.67 -66.92 80.53
C ASP A 236 -9.42 -66.35 79.13
N ALA A 237 -10.10 -66.88 78.11
CA ALA A 237 -9.93 -66.48 76.72
C ALA A 237 -10.26 -65.00 76.47
N ASN A 238 -11.05 -64.37 77.34
CA ASN A 238 -11.34 -62.93 77.32
C ASN A 238 -10.08 -62.07 77.53
N VAL A 239 -8.93 -62.65 77.92
CA VAL A 239 -7.61 -61.98 77.90
C VAL A 239 -7.29 -61.37 76.53
N PHE A 240 -7.83 -61.94 75.46
CA PHE A 240 -7.61 -61.50 74.09
C PHE A 240 -8.61 -60.43 73.60
N ASP A 241 -9.65 -60.09 74.37
CA ASP A 241 -10.60 -59.01 74.02
C ASP A 241 -9.94 -57.62 74.03
N LYS A 242 -8.76 -57.50 74.67
CA LYS A 242 -7.95 -56.27 74.69
C LYS A 242 -7.03 -56.10 73.49
N LEU A 243 -7.05 -57.04 72.54
CA LEU A 243 -6.28 -56.89 71.32
C LEU A 243 -6.92 -55.87 70.41
N GLU A 244 -6.09 -54.97 69.90
CA GLU A 244 -6.44 -53.98 68.89
C GLU A 244 -6.65 -54.72 67.56
N ALA A 245 -7.87 -55.22 67.38
CA ALA A 245 -8.35 -55.94 66.20
C ALA A 245 -9.06 -55.00 65.21
N GLU A 246 -9.62 -53.90 65.70
CA GLU A 246 -10.31 -52.87 64.91
C GLU A 246 -9.50 -51.56 64.89
N ASN A 247 -9.59 -50.80 63.81
CA ASN A 247 -8.94 -49.49 63.67
C ASN A 247 -9.77 -48.59 62.75
N GLU A 248 -9.97 -47.32 63.10
CA GLU A 248 -10.82 -46.39 62.32
C GLU A 248 -10.34 -46.20 60.87
N ASN A 249 -9.02 -46.29 60.63
CA ASN A 249 -8.44 -46.18 59.29
C ASN A 249 -8.54 -47.49 58.48
N TYR A 250 -8.76 -48.61 59.16
CA TYR A 250 -8.69 -49.96 58.59
C TYR A 250 -9.83 -50.85 59.14
N PRO A 251 -11.10 -50.60 58.74
CA PRO A 251 -12.26 -51.29 59.34
C PRO A 251 -12.29 -52.80 59.07
N SER A 252 -11.61 -53.29 58.02
CA SER A 252 -11.50 -54.73 57.73
C SER A 252 -10.21 -55.36 58.28
N MET A 253 -9.51 -54.67 59.21
CA MET A 253 -8.40 -55.26 59.94
C MET A 253 -8.89 -56.41 60.83
N TYR A 254 -8.01 -57.39 61.08
CA TYR A 254 -8.26 -58.41 62.09
C TYR A 254 -6.96 -58.89 62.73
N ALA A 255 -7.07 -59.43 63.95
CA ALA A 255 -5.95 -59.96 64.71
C ALA A 255 -6.17 -61.45 65.07
N ASN A 256 -5.08 -62.22 65.12
CA ASN A 256 -5.06 -63.59 65.63
C ASN A 256 -3.95 -63.76 66.66
N VAL A 257 -4.11 -64.72 67.59
CA VAL A 257 -3.04 -65.23 68.46
C VAL A 257 -2.86 -66.71 68.21
N ILE A 258 -1.63 -67.14 68.01
CA ILE A 258 -1.25 -68.51 67.63
C ILE A 258 -0.24 -69.03 68.66
N ASN A 259 -0.46 -70.23 69.19
CA ASN A 259 0.42 -70.86 70.18
C ASN A 259 1.61 -71.60 69.53
N GLU A 260 2.46 -72.19 70.37
CA GLU A 260 3.65 -72.96 69.98
C GLU A 260 3.35 -74.16 69.09
N ASP A 261 2.19 -74.80 69.29
CA ASP A 261 1.67 -75.93 68.52
C ASP A 261 0.84 -75.49 67.31
N MET A 262 0.99 -74.23 66.87
CA MET A 262 0.28 -73.64 65.73
C MET A 262 -1.25 -73.62 65.87
N ASN A 263 -1.80 -73.65 67.08
CA ASN A 263 -3.25 -73.53 67.30
C ASN A 263 -3.66 -72.06 67.45
N ILE A 264 -4.81 -71.71 66.88
CA ILE A 264 -5.37 -70.37 67.04
C ILE A 264 -6.05 -70.25 68.40
N LEU A 265 -5.40 -69.54 69.33
CA LEU A 265 -5.99 -69.19 70.63
C LEU A 265 -6.97 -68.01 70.51
N PHE A 266 -6.74 -67.08 69.58
CA PHE A 266 -7.67 -65.99 69.33
C PHE A 266 -7.76 -65.67 67.85
N SER A 267 -8.95 -65.26 67.41
CA SER A 267 -9.17 -64.59 66.14
C SER A 267 -10.40 -63.70 66.21
N THR A 268 -10.33 -62.52 65.60
CA THR A 268 -11.52 -61.71 65.28
C THR A 268 -12.54 -62.51 64.45
N HIS A 269 -12.09 -63.53 63.70
CA HIS A 269 -12.95 -64.50 63.03
C HIS A 269 -13.19 -65.70 63.96
N THR A 270 -14.24 -65.62 64.78
CA THR A 270 -14.52 -66.60 65.84
C THR A 270 -14.68 -68.05 65.36
N ASN A 271 -14.96 -68.26 64.07
CA ASN A 271 -15.09 -69.57 63.43
C ASN A 271 -13.76 -70.33 63.22
N VAL A 272 -12.60 -69.73 63.52
CA VAL A 272 -11.29 -70.40 63.44
C VAL A 272 -10.59 -70.60 64.78
N ILE A 273 -11.15 -70.09 65.89
CA ILE A 273 -10.61 -70.31 67.25
C ILE A 273 -10.59 -71.81 67.57
N GLY A 274 -9.50 -72.28 68.18
CA GLY A 274 -9.28 -73.69 68.56
C GLY A 274 -8.85 -74.62 67.43
N LYS A 275 -8.81 -74.15 66.17
CA LYS A 275 -8.32 -74.94 65.03
C LYS A 275 -6.80 -74.86 64.89
N ASP A 276 -6.23 -75.85 64.21
CA ASP A 276 -4.86 -75.77 63.70
C ASP A 276 -4.79 -74.67 62.65
N PHE A 277 -3.81 -73.78 62.77
CA PHE A 277 -3.61 -72.66 61.87
C PHE A 277 -3.44 -73.11 60.41
N LYS A 278 -2.86 -74.29 60.17
CA LYS A 278 -2.68 -74.89 58.84
C LYS A 278 -3.99 -75.06 58.08
N ASP A 279 -5.07 -75.38 58.79
CA ASP A 279 -6.38 -75.62 58.17
C ASP A 279 -7.15 -74.31 57.83
N THR A 280 -6.57 -73.16 58.17
CA THR A 280 -7.22 -71.82 58.03
C THR A 280 -6.64 -70.98 56.90
N VAL A 281 -5.56 -71.42 56.27
CA VAL A 281 -4.86 -70.75 55.17
C VAL A 281 -4.54 -71.74 54.05
N SER A 282 -4.23 -71.25 52.84
CA SER A 282 -3.80 -72.13 51.74
C SER A 282 -2.40 -72.71 51.99
N GLU A 283 -2.05 -73.83 51.36
CA GLU A 283 -0.73 -74.46 51.51
C GLU A 283 0.44 -73.52 51.19
N ASP A 284 0.32 -72.71 50.14
CA ASP A 284 1.31 -71.68 49.76
C ASP A 284 1.43 -70.56 50.82
N ALA A 285 0.32 -70.14 51.42
CA ALA A 285 0.34 -69.17 52.50
C ALA A 285 0.97 -69.78 53.77
N PHE A 286 0.59 -71.01 54.13
CA PHE A 286 1.14 -71.72 55.29
C PHE A 286 2.65 -71.91 55.17
N ALA A 287 3.16 -72.31 54.00
CA ALA A 287 4.59 -72.50 53.77
C ALA A 287 5.38 -71.21 54.04
N LYS A 288 4.93 -70.07 53.49
CA LYS A 288 5.58 -68.75 53.67
C LYS A 288 5.49 -68.25 55.11
N ILE A 289 4.33 -68.45 55.77
CA ILE A 289 4.14 -68.05 57.17
C ILE A 289 5.02 -68.90 58.10
N SER A 290 5.08 -70.21 57.88
CA SER A 290 5.92 -71.13 58.65
C SER A 290 7.42 -70.84 58.47
N GLU A 291 7.86 -70.46 57.27
CA GLU A 291 9.23 -69.99 57.03
C GLU A 291 9.54 -68.70 57.81
N GLY A 292 8.62 -67.73 57.80
CA GLY A 292 8.73 -66.51 58.61
C GLY A 292 8.80 -66.78 60.12
N MET A 293 7.94 -67.66 60.64
CA MET A 293 7.92 -68.03 62.07
C MET A 293 9.22 -68.70 62.52
N LYS A 294 9.88 -69.48 61.67
CA LYS A 294 11.21 -70.07 61.98
C LYS A 294 12.31 -69.03 62.21
N THR A 295 12.12 -67.77 61.81
CA THR A 295 13.12 -66.72 62.01
C THR A 295 13.21 -66.23 63.45
N GLY A 296 12.18 -66.48 64.28
CA GLY A 296 12.08 -65.94 65.65
C GLY A 296 12.02 -64.41 65.72
N LYS A 297 11.72 -63.74 64.60
CA LYS A 297 11.66 -62.27 64.48
C LYS A 297 10.34 -61.84 63.87
N ARG A 298 9.97 -60.58 64.06
CA ARG A 298 8.82 -60.00 63.35
C ARG A 298 9.00 -60.09 61.84
N PHE A 299 7.93 -60.42 61.13
CA PHE A 299 7.93 -60.50 59.67
C PHE A 299 6.56 -60.11 59.12
N ASN A 300 6.49 -59.86 57.81
CA ASN A 300 5.24 -59.72 57.10
C ASN A 300 5.24 -60.59 55.85
N VAL A 301 4.04 -60.93 55.38
CA VAL A 301 3.83 -61.74 54.19
C VAL A 301 2.50 -61.37 53.54
N THR A 302 2.51 -61.23 52.22
CA THR A 302 1.29 -61.06 51.43
C THR A 302 0.78 -62.43 51.01
N THR A 303 -0.48 -62.72 51.29
CA THR A 303 -1.12 -64.02 51.08
C THR A 303 -2.46 -63.87 50.37
N SER A 304 -2.89 -64.89 49.63
CA SER A 304 -4.24 -64.92 49.05
C SER A 304 -5.22 -65.54 50.04
N SER A 305 -6.36 -64.88 50.26
CA SER A 305 -7.51 -65.35 51.03
C SER A 305 -8.73 -65.50 50.11
N SER A 306 -9.80 -66.15 50.59
CA SER A 306 -11.09 -66.21 49.91
C SER A 306 -11.72 -64.83 49.68
N SER A 307 -11.41 -63.87 50.54
CA SER A 307 -11.81 -62.45 50.44
C SER A 307 -10.86 -61.58 49.58
N GLY A 308 -9.85 -62.18 48.94
CA GLY A 308 -8.84 -61.49 48.14
C GLY A 308 -7.46 -61.47 48.79
N THR A 309 -6.55 -60.65 48.29
CA THR A 309 -5.17 -60.57 48.80
C THR A 309 -5.12 -59.83 50.13
N VAL A 310 -4.43 -60.41 51.11
CA VAL A 310 -4.30 -59.90 52.49
C VAL A 310 -2.82 -59.82 52.86
N MET A 311 -2.39 -58.65 53.36
CA MET A 311 -1.08 -58.49 53.99
C MET A 311 -1.18 -58.87 55.46
N ARG A 312 -0.27 -59.72 55.93
CA ARG A 312 -0.24 -60.24 57.30
C ARG A 312 1.08 -59.86 57.95
N TYR A 313 1.01 -59.33 59.15
CA TYR A 313 2.13 -58.90 59.99
C TYR A 313 2.15 -59.79 61.22
N TYR A 314 3.33 -60.29 61.59
CA TYR A 314 3.53 -61.23 62.68
C TYR A 314 4.56 -60.69 63.66
N ALA A 315 4.22 -60.68 64.95
CA ALA A 315 5.09 -60.33 66.06
C ALA A 315 5.25 -61.53 67.02
N PRO A 316 6.47 -61.92 67.41
CA PRO A 316 6.70 -62.98 68.38
C PRO A 316 6.48 -62.50 69.82
N ILE A 317 5.93 -63.36 70.66
CA ILE A 317 5.95 -63.26 72.12
C ILE A 317 6.71 -64.46 72.67
N ASP A 318 7.94 -64.22 73.13
CA ASP A 318 8.76 -65.27 73.71
C ASP A 318 8.35 -65.54 75.17
N MET A 319 8.00 -66.79 75.46
CA MET A 319 7.71 -67.31 76.80
C MET A 319 8.75 -68.39 77.11
N GLY A 320 9.97 -68.00 77.46
CA GLY A 320 11.06 -68.95 77.73
C GLY A 320 11.52 -69.68 76.45
N ASN A 321 11.21 -70.98 76.35
CA ASN A 321 11.57 -71.82 75.19
C ASN A 321 10.43 -71.98 74.15
N ILE A 322 9.25 -71.40 74.40
CA ILE A 322 8.14 -71.40 73.44
C ILE A 322 7.86 -69.97 72.98
N THR A 323 7.45 -69.80 71.72
CA THR A 323 7.14 -68.49 71.13
C THR A 323 5.71 -68.50 70.59
N PHE A 324 4.88 -67.60 71.13
CA PHE A 324 3.55 -67.32 70.60
C PHE A 324 3.66 -66.29 69.47
N TRP A 325 2.68 -66.27 68.58
CA TRP A 325 2.65 -65.33 67.46
C TRP A 325 1.36 -64.52 67.45
N VAL A 326 1.50 -63.21 67.50
CA VAL A 326 0.40 -62.27 67.24
C VAL A 326 0.42 -61.90 65.77
N GLN A 327 -0.69 -62.15 65.10
CA GLN A 327 -0.92 -61.73 63.72
C GLN A 327 -1.81 -60.49 63.71
N THR A 328 -1.46 -59.48 62.92
CA THR A 328 -2.38 -58.43 62.44
C THR A 328 -2.50 -58.54 60.92
N ALA A 329 -3.70 -58.41 60.36
CA ALA A 329 -3.94 -58.58 58.92
C ALA A 329 -4.81 -57.48 58.33
N LEU A 330 -4.44 -57.06 57.12
CA LEU A 330 -5.06 -55.96 56.39
C LEU A 330 -5.35 -56.37 54.93
N PRO A 331 -6.59 -56.23 54.42
CA PRO A 331 -6.90 -56.44 53.00
C PRO A 331 -6.17 -55.45 52.09
N LEU A 332 -5.62 -55.96 50.98
CA LEU A 332 -4.86 -55.16 50.01
C LEU A 332 -5.72 -54.08 49.31
N SER A 333 -7.05 -54.23 49.32
CA SER A 333 -8.01 -53.22 48.86
C SER A 333 -7.99 -51.96 49.71
N GLU A 334 -7.99 -52.08 51.05
CA GLU A 334 -7.95 -50.95 51.97
C GLU A 334 -6.57 -50.29 51.99
N TYR A 335 -5.50 -51.10 52.01
CA TYR A 335 -4.11 -50.61 51.87
C TYR A 335 -3.92 -49.70 50.63
N ASN A 336 -4.57 -50.05 49.51
CA ASN A 336 -4.51 -49.25 48.28
C ASN A 336 -5.60 -48.16 48.18
N ALA A 337 -6.64 -48.17 49.02
CA ALA A 337 -7.74 -47.20 48.95
C ALA A 337 -7.24 -45.78 49.24
N THR A 338 -6.51 -45.60 50.34
CA THR A 338 -5.85 -44.33 50.71
C THR A 338 -4.86 -43.89 49.63
N MET A 339 -4.07 -44.83 49.10
CA MET A 339 -3.09 -44.58 48.04
C MET A 339 -3.72 -44.07 46.73
N ASN A 340 -4.81 -44.71 46.29
CA ASN A 340 -5.51 -44.34 45.06
C ASN A 340 -6.29 -43.03 45.19
N ARG A 341 -6.86 -42.75 46.37
CA ARG A 341 -7.51 -41.47 46.67
C ARG A 341 -6.51 -40.31 46.60
N LEU A 342 -5.34 -40.46 47.21
CA LEU A 342 -4.24 -39.48 47.12
C LEU A 342 -3.68 -39.33 45.70
N ARG A 343 -3.47 -40.44 44.97
CA ARG A 343 -3.05 -40.40 43.55
C ARG A 343 -4.03 -39.59 42.70
N THR A 344 -5.33 -39.75 42.92
CA THR A 344 -6.37 -38.99 42.19
C THR A 344 -6.33 -37.51 42.55
N ILE A 345 -6.20 -37.17 43.84
CA ILE A 345 -6.06 -35.77 44.30
C ILE A 345 -4.81 -35.12 43.70
N ILE A 346 -3.65 -35.80 43.70
CA ILE A 346 -2.41 -35.28 43.11
C ILE A 346 -2.55 -35.07 41.60
N LEU A 347 -3.23 -35.96 40.87
CA LEU A 347 -3.53 -35.78 39.45
C LEU A 347 -4.49 -34.60 39.18
N CYS A 348 -5.52 -34.41 40.01
CA CYS A 348 -6.40 -33.25 39.90
C CYS A 348 -5.66 -31.93 40.24
N VAL A 349 -4.87 -31.90 41.31
CA VAL A 349 -4.10 -30.71 41.72
C VAL A 349 -3.02 -30.37 40.70
N SER A 350 -2.31 -31.35 40.15
CA SER A 350 -1.32 -31.11 39.08
C SER A 350 -1.99 -30.63 37.79
N ALA A 351 -3.17 -31.15 37.41
CA ALA A 351 -3.93 -30.61 36.29
C ALA A 351 -4.36 -29.15 36.53
N VAL A 352 -4.83 -28.81 37.73
CA VAL A 352 -5.15 -27.42 38.12
C VAL A 352 -3.91 -26.54 38.13
N ILE A 353 -2.76 -27.00 38.62
CA ILE A 353 -1.50 -26.26 38.60
C ILE A 353 -1.00 -26.04 37.17
N VAL A 354 -1.12 -27.03 36.28
CA VAL A 354 -0.77 -26.86 34.85
C VAL A 354 -1.69 -25.82 34.19
N ILE A 355 -3.00 -25.87 34.44
CA ILE A 355 -3.94 -24.85 33.94
C ILE A 355 -3.61 -23.46 34.53
N LEU A 356 -3.36 -23.39 35.83
CA LEU A 356 -2.99 -22.16 36.54
C LEU A 356 -1.65 -21.59 36.07
N LEU A 357 -0.66 -22.42 35.75
CA LEU A 357 0.62 -22.01 35.19
C LEU A 357 0.51 -21.61 33.71
N ILE A 358 -0.38 -22.24 32.93
CA ILE A 358 -0.71 -21.75 31.58
C ILE A 358 -1.37 -20.37 31.67
N VAL A 359 -2.31 -20.18 32.60
CA VAL A 359 -3.00 -18.89 32.83
C VAL A 359 -2.06 -17.84 33.44
N LEU A 360 -1.16 -18.21 34.35
CA LEU A 360 -0.17 -17.31 34.95
C LEU A 360 0.95 -16.98 33.98
N ALA A 361 1.47 -17.94 33.21
CA ALA A 361 2.43 -17.65 32.14
C ALA A 361 1.79 -16.74 31.09
N TYR A 362 0.55 -17.02 30.67
CA TYR A 362 -0.22 -16.13 29.81
C TYR A 362 -0.37 -14.73 30.43
N ARG A 363 -0.74 -14.62 31.72
CA ARG A 363 -0.87 -13.33 32.42
C ARG A 363 0.47 -12.59 32.57
N PHE A 364 1.53 -13.25 33.03
CA PHE A 364 2.85 -12.63 33.22
C PHE A 364 3.49 -12.24 31.90
N ILE A 365 3.38 -13.08 30.86
CA ILE A 365 3.82 -12.73 29.51
C ILE A 365 2.95 -11.60 28.95
N SER A 366 1.63 -11.58 29.19
CA SER A 366 0.76 -10.45 28.81
C SER A 366 1.01 -9.15 29.60
N LEU A 367 1.65 -9.21 30.78
CA LEU A 367 2.04 -8.04 31.57
C LEU A 367 3.45 -7.55 31.21
N ALA A 368 4.42 -8.45 31.11
CA ALA A 368 5.81 -8.15 30.77
C ALA A 368 5.98 -7.78 29.29
N LEU A 369 5.18 -8.37 28.39
CA LEU A 369 5.08 -7.93 26.99
C LEU A 369 3.99 -6.86 26.78
N LYS A 370 3.26 -6.39 27.81
CA LYS A 370 2.27 -5.31 27.63
C LYS A 370 2.92 -4.02 27.11
N PRO A 371 4.08 -3.58 27.64
CA PRO A 371 4.83 -2.46 27.06
C PRO A 371 5.35 -2.76 25.65
N LEU A 372 5.61 -4.02 25.30
CA LEU A 372 5.97 -4.41 23.92
C LEU A 372 4.76 -4.36 22.98
N ASN A 373 3.54 -4.62 23.45
CA ASN A 373 2.32 -4.28 22.70
C ASN A 373 2.17 -2.76 22.57
N THR A 374 2.52 -1.96 23.58
CA THR A 374 2.54 -0.49 23.45
C THR A 374 3.59 -0.03 22.43
N ILE A 375 4.81 -0.60 22.43
CA ILE A 375 5.82 -0.34 21.40
C ILE A 375 5.31 -0.79 20.02
N SER A 376 4.63 -1.94 19.92
CA SER A 376 4.08 -2.45 18.67
C SER A 376 2.92 -1.58 18.15
N ASP A 377 2.04 -1.10 19.02
CA ASP A 377 0.91 -0.22 18.69
C ASP A 377 1.38 1.20 18.36
N VAL A 378 2.39 1.72 19.07
CA VAL A 378 3.08 2.96 18.69
C VAL A 378 3.79 2.77 17.35
N ALA A 379 4.53 1.69 17.13
CA ALA A 379 5.21 1.42 15.86
C ALA A 379 4.20 1.21 14.72
N GLU A 380 3.06 0.57 14.97
CA GLU A 380 1.97 0.41 14.01
C GLU A 380 1.31 1.77 13.68
N LYS A 381 1.04 2.61 14.69
CA LYS A 381 0.52 3.98 14.52
C LYS A 381 1.52 4.87 13.76
N VAL A 382 2.80 4.80 14.09
CA VAL A 382 3.89 5.50 13.40
C VAL A 382 4.03 5.01 11.95
N SER A 383 3.93 3.70 11.70
CA SER A 383 3.92 3.15 10.33
C SER A 383 2.68 3.54 9.53
N LYS A 384 1.58 3.88 10.22
CA LYS A 384 0.34 4.45 9.67
C LYS A 384 0.35 5.99 9.62
N GLY A 385 1.48 6.65 9.90
CA GLY A 385 1.61 8.12 9.83
C GLY A 385 1.05 8.90 11.03
N ILE A 386 0.70 8.23 12.13
CA ILE A 386 0.13 8.86 13.34
C ILE A 386 1.26 9.17 14.34
N PHE A 387 1.70 10.43 14.38
CA PHE A 387 2.81 10.89 15.23
C PHE A 387 2.38 11.65 16.50
N ASN A 388 1.09 11.88 16.70
CA ASN A 388 0.57 12.51 17.92
C ASN A 388 0.25 11.47 19.00
N LEU A 389 1.29 10.99 19.69
CA LEU A 389 1.19 9.90 20.64
C LEU A 389 1.76 10.32 22.00
N ASP A 390 0.93 10.29 23.05
CA ASP A 390 1.39 10.40 24.43
C ASP A 390 1.91 9.04 24.89
N ILE A 391 3.24 8.92 25.01
CA ILE A 391 3.93 7.67 25.34
C ILE A 391 4.56 7.82 26.72
N ASN A 392 3.76 7.54 27.76
CA ASN A 392 4.21 7.59 29.15
C ASN A 392 4.73 6.22 29.61
N TYR A 393 6.06 6.10 29.79
CA TYR A 393 6.74 4.91 30.31
C TYR A 393 8.08 5.29 30.96
N ASP A 394 8.03 5.66 32.25
CA ASP A 394 9.20 6.06 33.04
C ASP A 394 9.85 4.86 33.75
N ARG A 395 10.52 4.00 32.97
CA ARG A 395 11.44 2.96 33.49
C ARG A 395 12.73 2.96 32.69
N ASP A 396 13.87 2.89 33.38
CA ASP A 396 15.21 2.89 32.75
C ASP A 396 15.69 1.47 32.40
N ASP A 397 14.81 0.68 31.77
CA ASP A 397 15.09 -0.65 31.24
C ASP A 397 15.27 -0.62 29.70
N GLU A 398 15.54 -1.76 29.08
CA GLU A 398 15.72 -1.87 27.63
C GLU A 398 14.46 -1.43 26.85
N ILE A 399 13.27 -1.59 27.45
CA ILE A 399 11.99 -1.15 26.90
C ILE A 399 11.89 0.38 26.95
N GLY A 400 12.29 1.01 28.07
CA GLY A 400 12.35 2.46 28.20
C GLY A 400 13.37 3.14 27.31
N LYS A 401 14.52 2.50 27.07
CA LYS A 401 15.51 2.96 26.08
C LYS A 401 14.97 2.85 24.65
N ALA A 402 14.27 1.76 24.31
CA ALA A 402 13.59 1.62 23.03
C ALA A 402 12.45 2.65 22.85
N ILE A 403 11.65 2.91 23.89
CA ILE A 403 10.60 3.93 23.89
C ILE A 403 11.19 5.34 23.75
N SER A 404 12.30 5.64 24.42
CA SER A 404 12.97 6.94 24.32
C SER A 404 13.57 7.17 22.93
N ALA A 405 14.18 6.15 22.32
CA ALA A 405 14.64 6.20 20.94
C ALA A 405 13.47 6.40 19.96
N LEU A 406 12.37 5.65 20.14
CA LEU A 406 11.16 5.78 19.34
C LEU A 406 10.49 7.15 19.52
N ARG A 407 10.47 7.71 20.73
CA ARG A 407 9.99 9.07 21.03
C ARG A 407 10.83 10.11 20.29
N ASN A 408 12.16 9.98 20.29
CA ASN A 408 13.03 10.88 19.53
C ASN A 408 12.80 10.82 18.01
N VAL A 409 12.54 9.62 17.47
CA VAL A 409 12.15 9.43 16.07
C VAL A 409 10.80 10.08 15.78
N VAL A 410 9.78 9.84 16.63
CA VAL A 410 8.44 10.43 16.49
C VAL A 410 8.48 11.95 16.59
N THR A 411 9.22 12.53 17.54
CA THR A 411 9.38 13.98 17.66
C THR A 411 10.07 14.58 16.45
N ARG A 412 11.13 13.95 15.91
CA ARG A 412 11.81 14.40 14.69
C ARG A 412 10.90 14.32 13.47
N ILE A 413 10.24 13.19 13.23
CA ILE A 413 9.32 13.03 12.11
C ILE A 413 8.15 14.01 12.25
N ARG A 414 7.61 14.23 13.45
CA ARG A 414 6.54 15.21 13.69
C ARG A 414 7.01 16.64 13.40
N GLY A 415 8.23 17.00 13.78
CA GLY A 415 8.84 18.31 13.46
C GLY A 415 8.95 18.51 11.95
N ILE A 416 9.54 17.54 11.25
CA ILE A 416 9.69 17.53 9.78
C ILE A 416 8.33 17.56 9.08
N VAL A 417 7.35 16.76 9.50
CA VAL A 417 6.00 16.73 8.91
C VAL A 417 5.26 18.03 9.16
N THR A 418 5.43 18.67 10.32
CA THR A 418 4.81 19.98 10.60
C THR A 418 5.41 21.07 9.71
N ASP A 419 6.74 21.15 9.64
CA ASP A 419 7.46 22.14 8.83
C ASP A 419 7.25 21.94 7.32
N LEU A 420 7.28 20.69 6.83
CA LEU A 420 6.91 20.37 5.44
C LEU A 420 5.46 20.74 5.15
N ASN A 421 4.52 20.45 6.05
CA ASN A 421 3.11 20.78 5.82
C ASN A 421 2.87 22.30 5.83
N GLU A 422 3.57 23.06 6.67
CA GLU A 422 3.53 24.52 6.68
C GLU A 422 4.09 25.09 5.36
N LYS A 423 5.29 24.66 4.96
CA LYS A 423 5.93 25.10 3.70
C LYS A 423 5.13 24.68 2.45
N LEU A 424 4.64 23.45 2.39
CA LEU A 424 3.81 22.97 1.27
C LEU A 424 2.45 23.70 1.20
N ASN A 425 1.87 24.07 2.33
CA ASN A 425 0.63 24.86 2.37
C ASN A 425 0.88 26.29 1.84
N GLU A 426 2.05 26.87 2.09
CA GLU A 426 2.45 28.14 1.46
C GLU A 426 2.68 27.99 -0.06
N VAL A 427 3.38 26.94 -0.52
CA VAL A 427 3.52 26.63 -1.95
C VAL A 427 2.14 26.43 -2.61
N ALA A 428 1.21 25.77 -1.94
CA ALA A 428 -0.16 25.56 -2.43
C ALA A 428 -0.99 26.86 -2.52
N LYS A 429 -0.68 27.87 -1.70
CA LYS A 429 -1.22 29.24 -1.82
C LYS A 429 -0.53 30.06 -2.93
N GLY A 430 0.45 29.50 -3.62
CA GLY A 430 1.24 30.18 -4.64
C GLY A 430 2.41 31.00 -4.10
N ASN A 431 2.80 30.81 -2.84
CA ASN A 431 3.97 31.46 -2.26
C ASN A 431 5.23 30.63 -2.56
N PHE A 432 6.00 31.07 -3.57
CA PHE A 432 7.29 30.47 -3.91
C PHE A 432 8.47 31.25 -3.28
N ALA A 433 8.21 32.42 -2.69
CA ALA A 433 9.19 33.25 -2.00
C ALA A 433 9.52 32.79 -0.57
N LEU A 434 9.54 31.47 -0.35
CA LEU A 434 9.78 30.86 0.95
C LEU A 434 11.27 30.84 1.30
N ASP A 435 11.57 31.12 2.58
CA ASP A 435 12.86 30.80 3.17
C ASP A 435 12.88 29.30 3.51
N LEU A 436 13.75 28.57 2.82
CA LEU A 436 13.92 27.13 2.92
C LEU A 436 15.30 26.73 3.47
N ASN A 437 16.00 27.66 4.14
CA ASN A 437 17.22 27.36 4.88
C ASN A 437 16.93 26.43 6.08
N ASP A 438 17.80 25.44 6.32
CA ASP A 438 17.67 24.53 7.46
C ASP A 438 18.53 24.94 8.66
N ASN A 439 17.93 24.94 9.85
CA ASN A 439 18.59 25.10 11.14
C ASN A 439 18.98 23.75 11.79
N GLY A 440 19.23 22.71 10.98
CA GLY A 440 19.61 21.37 11.44
C GLY A 440 18.43 20.42 11.75
N THR A 441 17.27 20.66 11.15
CA THR A 441 16.06 19.82 11.30
C THR A 441 16.10 18.61 10.37
N TYR A 442 16.58 18.80 9.13
CA TYR A 442 16.56 17.81 8.04
C TYR A 442 17.90 17.06 7.95
N ILE A 443 18.20 16.23 8.94
CA ILE A 443 19.47 15.49 9.02
C ILE A 443 19.37 14.13 8.31
N GLY A 444 20.38 13.78 7.50
CA GLY A 444 20.53 12.46 6.88
C GLY A 444 19.54 12.25 5.73
N GLU A 445 18.84 11.10 5.72
CA GLU A 445 17.85 10.71 4.69
C GLU A 445 16.67 11.71 4.54
N PHE A 446 16.53 12.67 5.45
CA PHE A 446 15.51 13.73 5.34
C PHE A 446 16.00 14.97 4.56
N ALA A 447 17.31 15.20 4.43
CA ALA A 447 17.84 16.35 3.68
C ALA A 447 17.34 16.42 2.23
N PRO A 448 17.29 15.30 1.46
CA PRO A 448 16.78 15.32 0.09
C PRO A 448 15.32 15.78 -0.05
N LEU A 449 14.50 15.72 1.00
CA LEU A 449 13.12 16.22 0.96
C LEU A 449 13.09 17.75 0.90
N LEU A 450 13.99 18.41 1.65
CA LEU A 450 14.11 19.87 1.62
C LEU A 450 14.80 20.35 0.35
N ASP A 451 15.79 19.62 -0.16
CA ASP A 451 16.42 19.91 -1.46
C ASP A 451 15.43 19.77 -2.63
N ALA A 452 14.58 18.75 -2.61
CA ALA A 452 13.52 18.56 -3.59
C ALA A 452 12.46 19.67 -3.50
N LEU A 453 12.06 20.08 -2.29
CA LEU A 453 11.13 21.19 -2.09
C LEU A 453 11.73 22.52 -2.58
N ASN A 454 13.01 22.78 -2.28
CA ASN A 454 13.75 23.93 -2.84
C ASN A 454 13.68 23.93 -4.37
N THR A 455 14.08 22.83 -4.99
CA THR A 455 14.11 22.68 -6.45
C THR A 455 12.72 22.91 -7.07
N ILE A 456 11.66 22.32 -6.48
CA ILE A 456 10.28 22.55 -6.93
C ILE A 456 9.90 24.04 -6.83
N THR A 457 10.22 24.71 -5.71
CA THR A 457 9.91 26.15 -5.59
C THR A 457 10.72 27.03 -6.52
N ASP A 458 11.99 26.69 -6.79
CA ASP A 458 12.86 27.44 -7.69
C ASP A 458 12.45 27.25 -9.15
N ASP A 459 12.16 26.03 -9.59
CA ASP A 459 11.70 25.73 -10.95
C ASP A 459 10.33 26.35 -11.24
N LEU A 460 9.37 26.27 -10.29
CA LEU A 460 8.07 26.92 -10.43
C LEU A 460 8.19 28.44 -10.41
N ASN A 461 9.04 29.00 -9.55
CA ASN A 461 9.33 30.43 -9.52
C ASN A 461 9.94 30.90 -10.85
N GLN A 462 10.95 30.20 -11.35
CA GLN A 462 11.62 30.52 -12.60
C GLN A 462 10.65 30.44 -13.78
N THR A 463 9.82 29.39 -13.84
CA THR A 463 8.77 29.23 -14.85
C THR A 463 7.80 30.41 -14.83
N MET A 464 7.34 30.86 -13.65
CA MET A 464 6.43 32.01 -13.55
C MET A 464 7.11 33.34 -13.89
N VAL A 465 8.40 33.51 -13.58
CA VAL A 465 9.20 34.67 -14.01
C VAL A 465 9.33 34.70 -15.54
N GLU A 466 9.58 33.55 -16.17
CA GLU A 466 9.65 33.43 -17.63
C GLU A 466 8.30 33.71 -18.30
N ILE A 467 7.19 33.16 -17.76
CA ILE A 467 5.83 33.45 -18.26
C ILE A 467 5.51 34.95 -18.13
N LYS A 468 5.84 35.59 -16.99
CA LYS A 468 5.65 37.04 -16.80
C LYS A 468 6.47 37.86 -17.81
N SER A 469 7.72 37.47 -18.05
CA SER A 469 8.60 38.12 -19.01
C SER A 469 8.08 37.98 -20.45
N ALA A 470 7.66 36.76 -20.83
CA ALA A 470 7.04 36.49 -22.12
C ALA A 470 5.72 37.25 -22.31
N SER A 471 4.90 37.36 -21.25
CA SER A 471 3.67 38.17 -21.27
C SER A 471 3.97 39.64 -21.52
N GLY A 472 4.97 40.20 -20.84
CA GLY A 472 5.43 41.57 -21.10
C GLY A 472 5.94 41.77 -22.53
N GLN A 473 6.64 40.79 -23.09
CA GLN A 473 7.08 40.83 -24.50
C GLN A 473 5.90 40.76 -25.48
N VAL A 474 4.87 39.94 -25.21
CA VAL A 474 3.65 39.88 -26.03
C VAL A 474 2.88 41.19 -25.94
N ASN A 475 2.71 41.79 -24.75
CA ASN A 475 2.04 43.08 -24.62
C ASN A 475 2.76 44.19 -25.40
N ASN A 476 4.08 44.32 -25.21
CA ASN A 476 4.87 45.35 -25.90
C ASN A 476 4.90 45.10 -27.43
N GLY A 477 4.94 43.84 -27.86
CA GLY A 477 4.85 43.48 -29.28
C GLY A 477 3.47 43.80 -29.87
N ALA A 478 2.40 43.58 -29.12
CA ALA A 478 1.04 43.93 -29.52
C ALA A 478 0.86 45.45 -29.61
N GLU A 479 1.34 46.24 -28.64
CA GLU A 479 1.37 47.71 -28.72
C GLU A 479 2.11 48.18 -29.99
N GLN A 480 3.28 47.61 -30.28
CA GLN A 480 4.03 47.94 -31.51
C GLN A 480 3.31 47.57 -32.81
N VAL A 481 2.58 46.44 -32.85
CA VAL A 481 1.77 46.06 -34.02
C VAL A 481 0.55 46.97 -34.14
N SER A 482 -0.08 47.38 -33.03
CA SER A 482 -1.19 48.33 -33.00
C SER A 482 -0.77 49.71 -33.52
N ASP A 483 0.35 50.26 -33.04
CA ASP A 483 0.93 51.51 -33.53
C ASP A 483 1.26 51.43 -35.03
N GLY A 484 1.88 50.32 -35.46
CA GLY A 484 2.20 50.06 -36.86
C GLY A 484 0.96 49.93 -37.76
N ALA A 485 -0.10 49.30 -37.25
CA ALA A 485 -1.38 49.19 -37.92
C ALA A 485 -2.07 50.55 -38.05
N GLN A 486 -2.09 51.36 -36.98
CA GLN A 486 -2.66 52.71 -37.03
C GLN A 486 -1.89 53.62 -38.01
N ALA A 487 -0.56 53.51 -38.05
CA ALA A 487 0.26 54.19 -39.06
C ALA A 487 -0.02 53.70 -40.50
N LEU A 488 -0.31 52.40 -40.68
CA LEU A 488 -0.70 51.84 -41.97
C LEU A 488 -2.10 52.33 -42.41
N ALA A 489 -3.06 52.44 -41.50
CA ALA A 489 -4.40 52.98 -41.78
C ALA A 489 -4.34 54.48 -42.16
N GLN A 490 -3.54 55.26 -41.45
CA GLN A 490 -3.23 56.65 -41.78
C GLN A 490 -2.61 56.75 -43.20
N GLY A 491 -1.57 55.96 -43.47
CA GLY A 491 -0.91 55.93 -44.78
C GLY A 491 -1.82 55.44 -45.92
N ALA A 492 -2.72 54.49 -45.66
CA ALA A 492 -3.74 54.05 -46.62
C ALA A 492 -4.75 55.17 -46.91
N THR A 493 -5.13 55.97 -45.91
CA THR A 493 -6.03 57.12 -46.09
C THR A 493 -5.37 58.20 -46.97
N GLU A 494 -4.11 58.51 -46.73
CA GLU A 494 -3.32 59.46 -47.53
C GLU A 494 -3.08 58.95 -48.97
N GLN A 495 -2.86 57.64 -49.13
CA GLN A 495 -2.79 56.99 -50.44
C GLN A 495 -4.15 57.04 -51.17
N ALA A 496 -5.28 56.86 -50.48
CA ALA A 496 -6.60 56.95 -51.09
C ALA A 496 -6.85 58.34 -51.69
N SER A 497 -6.54 59.41 -50.93
CA SER A 497 -6.63 60.78 -51.44
C SER A 497 -5.72 61.04 -52.65
N SER A 498 -4.50 60.48 -52.62
CA SER A 498 -3.55 60.57 -53.73
C SER A 498 -4.05 59.83 -54.99
N VAL A 499 -4.71 58.68 -54.81
CA VAL A 499 -5.32 57.87 -55.87
C VAL A 499 -6.54 58.59 -56.48
N GLU A 500 -7.36 59.26 -55.67
CA GLU A 500 -8.47 60.09 -56.17
C GLU A 500 -7.96 61.27 -57.02
N GLU A 501 -6.91 61.98 -56.56
CA GLU A 501 -6.31 63.09 -57.31
C GLU A 501 -5.65 62.62 -58.63
N LEU A 502 -4.96 61.47 -58.61
CA LEU A 502 -4.39 60.85 -59.81
C LEU A 502 -5.49 60.42 -60.79
N SER A 503 -6.59 59.87 -60.31
CA SER A 503 -7.74 59.47 -61.14
C SER A 503 -8.39 60.69 -61.82
N ALA A 504 -8.62 61.76 -61.06
CA ALA A 504 -9.12 63.04 -61.60
C ALA A 504 -8.18 63.62 -62.66
N THR A 505 -6.87 63.62 -62.39
CA THR A 505 -5.83 64.10 -63.31
C THR A 505 -5.79 63.26 -64.59
N MET A 506 -5.87 61.93 -64.50
CA MET A 506 -5.89 61.04 -65.68
C MET A 506 -7.16 61.22 -66.52
N ASN A 507 -8.31 61.51 -65.91
CA ASN A 507 -9.54 61.82 -66.62
C ASN A 507 -9.44 63.17 -67.37
N GLU A 508 -8.80 64.18 -66.76
CA GLU A 508 -8.50 65.44 -67.47
C GLU A 508 -7.52 65.22 -68.63
N ILE A 509 -6.43 64.45 -68.43
CA ILE A 509 -5.49 64.10 -69.49
C ILE A 509 -6.20 63.36 -70.63
N SER A 510 -7.05 62.37 -70.33
CA SER A 510 -7.86 61.64 -71.31
C SER A 510 -8.71 62.59 -72.16
N THR A 511 -9.37 63.55 -71.50
CA THR A 511 -10.15 64.61 -72.16
C THR A 511 -9.27 65.47 -73.07
N LYS A 512 -8.07 65.88 -72.62
CA LYS A 512 -7.13 66.70 -73.42
C LYS A 512 -6.51 65.95 -74.59
N VAL A 513 -6.26 64.65 -74.46
CA VAL A 513 -5.82 63.79 -75.57
C VAL A 513 -6.93 63.69 -76.63
N SER A 514 -8.20 63.50 -76.21
CA SER A 514 -9.36 63.50 -77.12
C SER A 514 -9.54 64.83 -77.85
N GLU A 515 -9.48 65.96 -77.13
CA GLU A 515 -9.49 67.31 -77.75
C GLU A 515 -8.34 67.50 -78.75
N THR A 516 -7.17 66.93 -78.48
CA THR A 516 -5.98 67.07 -79.34
C THR A 516 -6.15 66.25 -80.62
N ALA A 517 -6.66 65.02 -80.53
CA ALA A 517 -6.99 64.20 -81.70
C ALA A 517 -8.06 64.86 -82.60
N GLU A 518 -9.09 65.49 -82.00
CA GLU A 518 -10.10 66.24 -82.75
C GLU A 518 -9.51 67.48 -83.44
N LYS A 519 -8.69 68.27 -82.72
CA LYS A 519 -8.00 69.45 -83.29
C LYS A 519 -7.05 69.05 -84.42
N ALA A 520 -6.32 67.93 -84.29
CA ALA A 520 -5.49 67.38 -85.35
C ALA A 520 -6.32 67.04 -86.59
N LYS A 521 -7.42 66.29 -86.43
CA LYS A 521 -8.33 65.97 -87.55
C LYS A 521 -8.83 67.23 -88.28
N ASN A 522 -9.23 68.26 -87.54
CA ASN A 522 -9.68 69.53 -88.12
C ASN A 522 -8.55 70.28 -88.86
N ALA A 523 -7.32 70.26 -88.32
CA ALA A 523 -6.15 70.84 -88.98
C ALA A 523 -5.77 70.10 -90.27
N MET A 524 -5.90 68.77 -90.30
CA MET A 524 -5.67 67.93 -91.48
C MET A 524 -6.63 68.30 -92.62
N GLU A 525 -7.92 68.47 -92.33
CA GLU A 525 -8.91 68.88 -93.32
C GLU A 525 -8.61 70.29 -93.87
N LEU A 526 -8.24 71.22 -92.98
CA LEU A 526 -7.88 72.58 -93.38
C LEU A 526 -6.62 72.60 -94.26
N SER A 527 -5.58 71.83 -93.91
CA SER A 527 -4.37 71.71 -94.74
C SER A 527 -4.69 71.12 -96.10
N LYS A 528 -5.44 70.01 -96.15
CA LYS A 528 -5.85 69.38 -97.42
C LYS A 528 -6.62 70.34 -98.35
N ARG A 529 -7.48 71.20 -97.78
CA ARG A 529 -8.18 72.26 -98.53
C ARG A 529 -7.23 73.37 -99.00
N ALA A 530 -6.23 73.74 -98.20
CA ALA A 530 -5.21 74.71 -98.58
C ALA A 530 -4.34 74.18 -99.75
N GLY A 531 -3.83 72.95 -99.64
CA GLY A 531 -3.06 72.29 -100.71
C GLY A 531 -3.82 72.23 -102.04
N SER A 532 -5.09 71.78 -102.01
CA SER A 532 -5.95 71.78 -103.22
C SER A 532 -6.19 73.19 -103.80
N SER A 533 -6.26 74.22 -102.94
CA SER A 533 -6.36 75.61 -103.40
C SER A 533 -5.06 76.12 -104.04
N MET A 534 -3.90 75.66 -103.57
CA MET A 534 -2.59 75.96 -104.18
C MET A 534 -2.44 75.26 -105.53
N GLU A 535 -2.87 73.99 -105.67
CA GLU A 535 -2.86 73.26 -106.95
C GLU A 535 -3.70 74.00 -108.02
N ILE A 536 -4.90 74.47 -107.66
CA ILE A 536 -5.76 75.27 -108.55
C ILE A 536 -5.08 76.62 -108.89
N SER A 537 -4.44 77.26 -107.92
CA SER A 537 -3.75 78.54 -108.13
C SER A 537 -2.53 78.39 -109.04
N ASN A 538 -1.77 77.30 -108.89
CA ASN A 538 -0.60 77.00 -109.73
C ASN A 538 -1.03 76.70 -111.18
N ALA A 539 -2.12 75.97 -111.39
CA ALA A 539 -2.73 75.79 -112.71
C ALA A 539 -3.12 77.13 -113.37
N LYS A 540 -3.63 78.09 -112.60
CA LYS A 540 -3.91 79.45 -113.09
C LYS A 540 -2.67 80.29 -113.38
N MET A 541 -1.56 80.08 -112.68
CA MET A 541 -0.27 80.69 -113.07
C MET A 541 0.28 80.08 -114.37
N GLY A 542 0.04 78.79 -114.63
CA GLY A 542 0.28 78.17 -115.93
C GLY A 542 -0.48 78.87 -117.07
N GLU A 543 -1.81 78.98 -116.94
CA GLU A 543 -2.65 79.71 -117.91
C GLU A 543 -2.20 81.18 -118.12
N MET A 544 -1.74 81.85 -117.06
CA MET A 544 -1.22 83.21 -117.14
C MET A 544 0.16 83.28 -117.83
N SER A 545 1.04 82.30 -117.60
CA SER A 545 2.35 82.20 -118.27
C SER A 545 2.18 81.98 -119.78
N ASP A 546 1.26 81.10 -120.18
CA ASP A 546 0.93 80.87 -121.60
C ASP A 546 0.40 82.17 -122.25
N ALA A 547 -0.49 82.89 -121.57
CA ALA A 547 -1.00 84.17 -122.06
C ALA A 547 0.09 85.26 -122.20
N MET A 548 1.09 85.29 -121.31
CA MET A 548 2.23 86.21 -121.44
C MET A 548 3.13 85.84 -122.64
N ALA A 549 3.35 84.55 -122.89
CA ALA A 549 4.09 84.07 -124.06
C ALA A 549 3.38 84.44 -125.37
N ASP A 550 2.06 84.27 -125.44
CA ASP A 550 1.23 84.71 -126.57
C ASP A 550 1.35 86.23 -126.81
N ILE A 551 1.32 87.05 -125.75
CA ILE A 551 1.48 88.51 -125.87
C ILE A 551 2.88 88.86 -126.40
N ILE A 552 3.96 88.21 -125.93
CA ILE A 552 5.31 88.43 -126.47
C ILE A 552 5.34 88.13 -127.97
N GLN A 553 4.82 86.97 -128.40
CA GLN A 553 4.77 86.61 -129.82
C GLN A 553 3.99 87.65 -130.64
N LYS A 554 2.84 88.12 -130.16
CA LYS A 554 2.04 89.14 -130.86
C LYS A 554 2.70 90.52 -130.88
N SER A 555 3.40 90.91 -129.83
CA SER A 555 4.20 92.14 -129.82
C SER A 555 5.38 92.06 -130.81
N GLU A 556 6.06 90.92 -130.94
CA GLU A 556 7.07 90.72 -131.98
C GLU A 556 6.51 90.76 -133.41
N GLU A 557 5.34 90.15 -133.63
CA GLU A 557 4.61 90.22 -134.91
C GLU A 557 4.29 91.69 -135.26
N ILE A 558 3.82 92.48 -134.30
CA ILE A 558 3.58 93.92 -134.47
C ILE A 558 4.89 94.66 -134.75
N GLY A 559 5.98 94.36 -134.04
CA GLY A 559 7.30 94.97 -134.29
C GLY A 559 7.80 94.77 -135.72
N LYS A 560 7.57 93.58 -136.30
CA LYS A 560 7.89 93.28 -137.72
C LYS A 560 7.02 94.12 -138.68
N ILE A 561 5.75 94.34 -138.36
CA ILE A 561 4.84 95.22 -139.13
C ILE A 561 5.30 96.68 -139.05
N ILE A 562 5.61 97.19 -137.86
CA ILE A 562 6.09 98.56 -137.67
C ILE A 562 7.41 98.81 -138.42
N LYS A 563 8.34 97.86 -138.41
CA LYS A 563 9.57 97.94 -139.21
C LYS A 563 9.26 98.02 -140.72
N THR A 564 8.29 97.24 -141.19
CA THR A 564 7.85 97.29 -142.59
C THR A 564 7.25 98.66 -142.95
N ILE A 565 6.55 99.30 -142.00
CA ILE A 565 6.02 100.67 -142.17
C ILE A 565 7.15 101.72 -142.20
N ASP A 566 8.18 101.59 -141.35
CA ASP A 566 9.39 102.44 -141.37
C ASP A 566 10.11 102.33 -142.72
N ASP A 567 10.31 101.11 -143.24
CA ASP A 567 10.89 100.84 -144.56
C ASP A 567 10.06 101.46 -145.69
N ILE A 568 8.73 101.35 -145.65
CA ILE A 568 7.82 101.98 -146.63
C ILE A 568 7.88 103.51 -146.54
N ALA A 569 7.92 104.07 -145.34
CA ALA A 569 8.00 105.52 -145.12
C ALA A 569 9.33 106.08 -145.64
N PHE A 570 10.44 105.39 -145.36
CA PHE A 570 11.77 105.73 -145.90
C PHE A 570 11.79 105.67 -147.43
N GLN A 571 11.30 104.58 -148.04
CA GLN A 571 11.19 104.46 -149.50
C GLN A 571 10.32 105.57 -150.11
N THR A 572 9.19 105.89 -149.46
CA THR A 572 8.29 106.97 -149.88
C THR A 572 9.00 108.33 -149.85
N ASN A 573 9.78 108.61 -148.81
CA ASN A 573 10.57 109.84 -148.69
C ASN A 573 11.63 109.96 -149.81
N ILE A 574 12.31 108.86 -150.17
CA ILE A 574 13.26 108.83 -151.29
C ILE A 574 12.55 109.02 -152.65
N LEU A 575 11.41 108.36 -152.87
CA LEU A 575 10.56 108.58 -154.05
C LEU A 575 10.11 110.04 -154.17
N SER A 576 9.72 110.64 -153.04
CA SER A 576 9.30 112.04 -152.97
C SER A 576 10.44 113.00 -153.28
N LEU A 577 11.63 112.77 -152.71
CA LEU A 577 12.82 113.57 -152.98
C LEU A 577 13.21 113.51 -154.47
N ASN A 578 13.16 112.32 -155.08
CA ASN A 578 13.40 112.16 -156.51
C ASN A 578 12.34 112.92 -157.35
N ALA A 579 11.07 112.88 -156.95
CA ALA A 579 9.99 113.61 -157.61
C ALA A 579 10.16 115.15 -157.47
N ALA A 580 10.58 115.64 -156.30
CA ALA A 580 10.87 117.05 -156.07
C ALA A 580 12.05 117.54 -156.92
N ILE A 581 13.11 116.74 -157.06
CA ILE A 581 14.26 117.03 -157.93
C ILE A 581 13.84 117.14 -159.39
N GLU A 582 13.07 116.17 -159.91
CA GLU A 582 12.64 116.19 -161.32
C GLU A 582 11.60 117.30 -161.58
N ALA A 583 10.76 117.63 -160.59
CA ALA A 583 9.86 118.78 -160.66
C ALA A 583 10.61 120.13 -160.66
N ALA A 584 11.69 120.27 -159.88
CA ALA A 584 12.57 121.43 -159.94
C ALA A 584 13.28 121.55 -161.30
N ARG A 585 13.69 120.41 -161.88
CA ARG A 585 14.29 120.32 -163.23
C ARG A 585 13.32 120.73 -164.34
N ALA A 586 12.02 120.51 -164.17
CA ALA A 586 10.97 120.95 -165.09
C ALA A 586 10.61 122.46 -164.98
N GLY A 587 11.27 123.22 -164.10
CA GLY A 587 11.19 124.67 -164.04
C GLY A 587 9.79 125.20 -163.70
N SER A 588 9.27 126.14 -164.50
CA SER A 588 7.97 126.78 -164.22
C SER A 588 6.77 125.84 -164.33
N ALA A 589 6.84 124.80 -165.16
CA ALA A 589 5.78 123.80 -165.33
C ALA A 589 5.72 122.80 -164.15
N GLY A 590 6.86 122.53 -163.50
CA GLY A 590 6.96 121.56 -162.41
C GLY A 590 6.51 122.07 -161.03
N LYS A 591 6.28 123.38 -160.84
CA LYS A 591 6.03 123.99 -159.52
C LYS A 591 4.89 123.35 -158.72
N GLY A 592 3.79 122.96 -159.38
CA GLY A 592 2.68 122.28 -158.70
C GLY A 592 3.06 120.88 -158.20
N PHE A 593 3.82 120.12 -158.99
CA PHE A 593 4.33 118.80 -158.62
C PHE A 593 5.40 118.88 -157.53
N ALA A 594 6.24 119.92 -157.54
CA ALA A 594 7.26 120.13 -156.50
C ALA A 594 6.62 120.30 -155.10
N VAL A 595 5.56 121.10 -154.99
CA VAL A 595 4.84 121.30 -153.71
C VAL A 595 4.18 119.99 -153.23
N VAL A 596 3.58 119.22 -154.13
CA VAL A 596 3.00 117.90 -153.77
C VAL A 596 4.10 116.92 -153.33
N ALA A 597 5.26 116.93 -154.00
CA ALA A 597 6.40 116.10 -153.62
C ALA A 597 6.99 116.51 -152.25
N ASP A 598 7.18 117.80 -151.98
CA ASP A 598 7.67 118.26 -150.67
C ASP A 598 6.69 117.89 -149.54
N GLU A 599 5.37 117.98 -149.77
CA GLU A 599 4.35 117.59 -148.78
C GLU A 599 4.30 116.07 -148.57
N VAL A 600 4.41 115.25 -149.63
CA VAL A 600 4.52 113.79 -149.52
C VAL A 600 5.80 113.37 -148.80
N GLY A 601 6.92 114.09 -149.00
CA GLY A 601 8.17 113.83 -148.29
C GLY A 601 8.08 114.17 -146.81
N ASN A 602 7.47 115.31 -146.48
CA ASN A 602 7.18 115.69 -145.09
C ASN A 602 6.22 114.70 -144.42
N LEU A 603 5.19 114.21 -145.12
CA LEU A 603 4.28 113.19 -144.60
C LEU A 603 5.01 111.86 -144.39
N ALA A 604 5.84 111.43 -145.34
CA ALA A 604 6.65 110.22 -145.23
C ALA A 604 7.62 110.30 -144.05
N LYS A 605 8.30 111.43 -143.84
CA LYS A 605 9.17 111.65 -142.68
C LYS A 605 8.39 111.58 -141.35
N LYS A 606 7.19 112.18 -141.28
CA LYS A 606 6.31 112.07 -140.10
C LYS A 606 5.83 110.63 -139.87
N SER A 607 5.52 109.88 -140.93
CA SER A 607 5.18 108.46 -140.83
C SER A 607 6.35 107.62 -140.34
N GLN A 608 7.58 107.95 -140.77
CA GLN A 608 8.81 107.31 -140.31
C GLN A 608 9.04 107.58 -138.81
N GLU A 609 8.95 108.83 -138.38
CA GLU A 609 9.07 109.23 -136.97
C GLU A 609 7.99 108.57 -136.09
N ALA A 610 6.74 108.49 -136.57
CA ALA A 610 5.66 107.79 -135.88
C ALA A 610 5.90 106.26 -135.79
N ALA A 611 6.42 105.65 -136.85
CA ALA A 611 6.78 104.23 -136.85
C ALA A 611 7.91 103.95 -135.84
N GLN A 612 8.97 104.77 -135.82
CA GLN A 612 10.08 104.63 -134.87
C GLN A 612 9.63 104.81 -133.41
N ASN A 613 8.80 105.82 -133.12
CA ASN A 613 8.22 105.98 -131.79
C ASN A 613 7.32 104.78 -131.39
N THR A 614 6.59 104.21 -132.34
CA THR A 614 5.79 102.99 -132.09
C THR A 614 6.68 101.76 -131.87
N ALA A 615 7.81 101.64 -132.58
CA ALA A 615 8.76 100.55 -132.39
C ALA A 615 9.34 100.55 -130.97
N VAL A 616 9.73 101.73 -130.46
CA VAL A 616 10.20 101.89 -129.06
C VAL A 616 9.12 101.48 -128.06
N LEU A 617 7.86 101.88 -128.27
CA LEU A 617 6.75 101.47 -127.40
C LEU A 617 6.49 99.95 -127.43
N ILE A 618 6.66 99.31 -128.59
CA ILE A 618 6.54 97.85 -128.73
C ILE A 618 7.70 97.13 -128.04
N GLU A 619 8.93 97.63 -128.17
CA GLU A 619 10.11 97.08 -127.47
C GLU A 619 9.94 97.17 -125.94
N GLN A 620 9.51 98.33 -125.42
CA GLN A 620 9.17 98.52 -124.00
C GLN A 620 8.00 97.63 -123.55
N THR A 621 7.04 97.34 -124.43
CA THR A 621 5.94 96.41 -124.14
C THR A 621 6.45 94.97 -124.04
N VAL A 622 7.31 94.53 -124.95
CA VAL A 622 7.94 93.20 -124.89
C VAL A 622 8.75 93.04 -123.60
N GLU A 623 9.57 94.02 -123.23
CA GLU A 623 10.33 94.02 -121.97
C GLU A 623 9.40 93.92 -120.75
N SER A 624 8.32 94.70 -120.73
CA SER A 624 7.33 94.69 -119.64
C SER A 624 6.61 93.35 -119.50
N VAL A 625 6.26 92.71 -120.63
CA VAL A 625 5.57 91.41 -120.66
C VAL A 625 6.53 90.27 -120.31
N HIS A 626 7.79 90.32 -120.76
CA HIS A 626 8.82 89.38 -120.35
C HIS A 626 8.98 89.36 -118.82
N ARG A 627 9.10 90.55 -118.22
CA ARG A 627 9.13 90.71 -116.76
C ARG A 627 7.86 90.21 -116.08
N GLY A 628 6.69 90.37 -116.72
CA GLY A 628 5.42 89.78 -116.26
C GLY A 628 5.44 88.25 -116.26
N GLY A 629 6.01 87.64 -117.30
CA GLY A 629 6.24 86.19 -117.39
C GLY A 629 7.20 85.67 -116.31
N GLU A 630 8.31 86.37 -116.06
CA GLU A 630 9.26 86.02 -114.99
C GLU A 630 8.59 86.04 -113.60
N ILE A 631 7.86 87.11 -113.28
CA ILE A 631 7.11 87.22 -112.01
C ILE A 631 6.05 86.11 -111.90
N THR A 632 5.39 85.75 -113.00
CA THR A 632 4.40 84.66 -113.04
C THR A 632 5.06 83.31 -112.73
N ARG A 633 6.24 83.03 -113.31
CA ARG A 633 7.02 81.81 -113.03
C ARG A 633 7.49 81.74 -111.58
N GLU A 634 8.06 82.83 -111.05
CA GLU A 634 8.48 82.90 -109.64
C GLU A 634 7.30 82.72 -108.66
N THR A 635 6.12 83.23 -109.04
CA THR A 635 4.87 83.02 -108.28
C THR A 635 4.41 81.57 -108.33
N ALA A 636 4.49 80.90 -109.49
CA ALA A 636 4.18 79.47 -109.64
C ALA A 636 5.11 78.59 -108.79
N GLU A 637 6.43 78.82 -108.85
CA GLU A 637 7.44 78.12 -108.03
C GLU A 637 7.19 78.33 -106.52
N SER A 638 6.75 79.52 -106.12
CA SER A 638 6.36 79.83 -104.74
C SER A 638 5.10 79.09 -104.30
N LEU A 639 4.07 79.02 -105.16
CA LEU A 639 2.82 78.29 -104.87
C LEU A 639 3.06 76.78 -104.76
N ASP A 640 3.92 76.21 -105.60
CA ASP A 640 4.26 74.78 -105.54
C ASP A 640 5.03 74.44 -104.25
N SER A 641 5.91 75.34 -103.80
CA SER A 641 6.59 75.24 -102.50
C SER A 641 5.62 75.29 -101.31
N VAL A 642 4.55 76.09 -101.40
CA VAL A 642 3.48 76.12 -100.38
C VAL A 642 2.60 74.87 -100.45
N ALA A 643 2.31 74.34 -101.64
CA ALA A 643 1.58 73.08 -101.81
C ALA A 643 2.35 71.90 -101.18
N GLU A 644 3.66 71.82 -101.40
CA GLU A 644 4.53 70.82 -100.77
C GLU A 644 4.58 71.00 -99.25
N SER A 645 4.72 72.23 -98.75
CA SER A 645 4.64 72.53 -97.32
C SER A 645 3.30 72.07 -96.70
N SER A 646 2.19 72.23 -97.43
CA SER A 646 0.86 71.76 -97.00
C SER A 646 0.73 70.23 -97.00
N ARG A 647 1.39 69.52 -97.93
CA ARG A 647 1.51 68.05 -97.88
C ARG A 647 2.28 67.60 -96.64
N GLN A 648 3.41 68.25 -96.33
CA GLN A 648 4.20 67.96 -95.13
C GLN A 648 3.43 68.22 -93.82
N ILE A 649 2.71 69.35 -93.73
CA ILE A 649 1.79 69.62 -92.60
C ILE A 649 0.74 68.52 -92.46
N THR A 650 0.19 68.02 -93.58
CA THR A 650 -0.82 66.94 -93.55
C THR A 650 -0.24 65.64 -92.95
N SER A 651 0.98 65.25 -93.34
CA SER A 651 1.70 64.10 -92.77
C SER A 651 1.95 64.25 -91.26
N LEU A 652 2.50 65.40 -90.84
CA LEU A 652 2.79 65.66 -89.42
C LEU A 652 1.53 65.64 -88.56
N VAL A 653 0.40 66.11 -89.10
CA VAL A 653 -0.89 66.08 -88.38
C VAL A 653 -1.50 64.67 -88.33
N GLU A 654 -1.24 63.83 -89.33
CA GLU A 654 -1.58 62.39 -89.30
C GLU A 654 -0.79 61.66 -88.19
N GLU A 655 0.53 61.89 -88.11
CA GLU A 655 1.40 61.39 -87.04
C GLU A 655 0.93 61.85 -85.65
N ILE A 656 0.54 63.13 -85.49
CA ILE A 656 -0.03 63.64 -84.23
C ILE A 656 -1.34 62.93 -83.88
N SER A 657 -2.21 62.67 -84.86
CA SER A 657 -3.48 61.97 -84.64
C SER A 657 -3.27 60.51 -84.22
N GLU A 658 -2.31 59.81 -84.83
CA GLU A 658 -1.97 58.43 -84.47
C GLU A 658 -1.31 58.37 -83.08
N ALA A 659 -0.37 59.26 -82.79
CA ALA A 659 0.25 59.38 -81.47
C ALA A 659 -0.77 59.72 -80.36
N SER A 660 -1.74 60.59 -80.64
CA SER A 660 -2.83 60.91 -79.70
C SER A 660 -3.72 59.69 -79.42
N ASN A 661 -4.01 58.88 -80.44
CA ASN A 661 -4.80 57.65 -80.27
C ASN A 661 -4.04 56.60 -79.44
N GLU A 662 -2.71 56.50 -79.59
CA GLU A 662 -1.89 55.63 -78.74
C GLU A 662 -1.78 56.15 -77.30
N GLN A 663 -1.65 57.47 -77.11
CA GLN A 663 -1.73 58.09 -75.79
C GLN A 663 -3.06 57.79 -75.08
N ALA A 664 -4.19 57.81 -75.79
CA ALA A 664 -5.50 57.48 -75.22
C ALA A 664 -5.55 56.03 -74.68
N LYS A 665 -4.96 55.06 -75.39
CA LYS A 665 -4.82 53.68 -74.90
C LYS A 665 -3.92 53.61 -73.66
N GLY A 666 -2.80 54.34 -73.67
CA GLY A 666 -1.88 54.43 -72.53
C GLY A 666 -2.56 54.98 -71.28
N VAL A 667 -3.30 56.08 -71.41
CA VAL A 667 -4.09 56.68 -70.32
C VAL A 667 -5.16 55.71 -69.80
N SER A 668 -5.84 54.97 -70.69
CA SER A 668 -6.79 53.94 -70.29
C SER A 668 -6.13 52.79 -69.49
N GLN A 669 -4.93 52.35 -69.87
CA GLN A 669 -4.18 51.36 -69.09
C GLN A 669 -3.72 51.91 -67.74
N VAL A 670 -3.29 53.17 -67.67
CA VAL A 670 -2.93 53.83 -66.40
C VAL A 670 -4.15 53.94 -65.49
N SER A 671 -5.33 54.29 -66.02
CA SER A 671 -6.58 54.32 -65.25
C SER A 671 -6.92 52.96 -64.62
N LEU A 672 -6.79 51.87 -65.38
CA LEU A 672 -6.98 50.51 -64.86
C LEU A 672 -5.94 50.14 -63.77
N GLY A 673 -4.72 50.66 -63.88
CA GLY A 673 -3.70 50.53 -62.85
C GLY A 673 -4.04 51.30 -61.57
N ILE A 674 -4.62 52.50 -61.70
CA ILE A 674 -5.11 53.30 -60.57
C ILE A 674 -6.26 52.59 -59.84
N ASP A 675 -7.20 51.98 -60.57
CA ASP A 675 -8.28 51.17 -59.98
C ASP A 675 -7.72 49.96 -59.17
N GLN A 676 -6.67 49.32 -59.68
CA GLN A 676 -5.98 48.23 -58.97
C GLN A 676 -5.28 48.73 -57.70
N ILE A 677 -4.61 49.88 -57.76
CA ILE A 677 -3.98 50.50 -56.58
C ILE A 677 -5.06 50.87 -55.55
N SER A 678 -6.20 51.42 -55.97
CA SER A 678 -7.33 51.74 -55.09
C SER A 678 -7.82 50.51 -54.30
N SER A 679 -7.96 49.36 -54.97
CA SER A 679 -8.32 48.09 -54.33
C SER A 679 -7.27 47.62 -53.29
N VAL A 680 -5.98 47.79 -53.59
CA VAL A 680 -4.90 47.49 -52.64
C VAL A 680 -4.92 48.43 -51.44
N VAL A 681 -5.14 49.73 -51.65
CA VAL A 681 -5.25 50.73 -50.58
C VAL A 681 -6.43 50.40 -49.65
N GLN A 682 -7.58 50.02 -50.21
CA GLN A 682 -8.76 49.61 -49.46
C GLN A 682 -8.50 48.32 -48.65
N THR A 683 -7.76 47.36 -49.24
CA THR A 683 -7.31 46.13 -48.56
C THR A 683 -6.33 46.43 -47.42
N ASN A 684 -5.39 47.36 -47.62
CA ASN A 684 -4.44 47.78 -46.58
C ASN A 684 -5.16 48.42 -45.39
N SER A 685 -6.17 49.27 -45.67
CA SER A 685 -6.98 49.90 -44.62
C SER A 685 -7.75 48.87 -43.78
N ALA A 686 -8.42 47.90 -44.42
CA ALA A 686 -9.11 46.81 -43.72
C ALA A 686 -8.13 45.91 -42.93
N THR A 687 -6.99 45.56 -43.53
CA THR A 687 -5.95 44.74 -42.87
C THR A 687 -5.34 45.46 -41.66
N ALA A 688 -5.19 46.79 -41.73
CA ALA A 688 -4.75 47.60 -40.60
C ALA A 688 -5.78 47.61 -39.47
N GLU A 689 -7.06 47.79 -39.77
CA GLU A 689 -8.14 47.76 -38.78
C GLU A 689 -8.25 46.38 -38.08
N GLU A 690 -8.17 45.29 -38.83
CA GLU A 690 -8.09 43.92 -38.28
C GLU A 690 -6.83 43.70 -37.43
N SER A 691 -5.68 44.24 -37.85
CA SER A 691 -4.40 44.10 -37.13
C SER A 691 -4.38 44.87 -35.81
N ALA A 692 -5.01 46.06 -35.76
CA ALA A 692 -5.19 46.82 -34.53
C ALA A 692 -6.09 46.06 -33.55
N ALA A 693 -7.27 45.59 -33.98
CA ALA A 693 -8.19 44.81 -33.15
C ALA A 693 -7.56 43.51 -32.62
N ALA A 694 -6.81 42.78 -33.45
CA ALA A 694 -6.07 41.60 -33.01
C ALA A 694 -4.97 41.93 -31.99
N SER A 695 -4.35 43.11 -32.10
CA SER A 695 -3.33 43.58 -31.16
C SER A 695 -3.92 44.00 -29.81
N GLU A 696 -5.07 44.68 -29.80
CA GLU A 696 -5.81 44.97 -28.57
C GLU A 696 -6.18 43.68 -27.82
N GLU A 697 -6.65 42.65 -28.53
CA GLU A 697 -6.94 41.34 -27.94
C GLU A 697 -5.67 40.65 -27.40
N LEU A 698 -4.55 40.69 -28.14
CA LEU A 698 -3.26 40.15 -27.64
C LEU A 698 -2.75 40.88 -26.39
N SER A 699 -2.87 42.20 -26.33
CA SER A 699 -2.56 43.00 -25.14
C SER A 699 -3.49 42.63 -23.97
N SER A 700 -4.79 42.47 -24.22
CA SER A 700 -5.77 42.00 -23.23
C SER A 700 -5.39 40.63 -22.66
N GLN A 701 -5.08 39.65 -23.51
CA GLN A 701 -4.65 38.31 -23.09
C GLN A 701 -3.32 38.32 -22.32
N ALA A 702 -2.35 39.16 -22.73
CA ALA A 702 -1.10 39.34 -22.00
C ALA A 702 -1.31 40.00 -20.62
N ASN A 703 -2.26 40.93 -20.51
CA ASN A 703 -2.65 41.52 -19.23
C ASN A 703 -3.39 40.52 -18.33
N ILE A 704 -4.25 39.66 -18.88
CA ILE A 704 -4.87 38.55 -18.15
C ILE A 704 -3.79 37.58 -17.64
N MET A 705 -2.83 37.18 -18.48
CA MET A 705 -1.73 36.29 -18.07
C MET A 705 -0.83 36.93 -16.99
N ASN A 706 -0.53 38.22 -17.10
CA ASN A 706 0.15 38.96 -16.02
C ASN A 706 -0.67 38.96 -14.72
N GLY A 707 -1.99 39.16 -14.78
CA GLY A 707 -2.89 39.10 -13.64
C GLY A 707 -3.02 37.70 -12.99
N LEU A 708 -2.90 36.64 -13.80
CA LEU A 708 -2.83 35.26 -13.30
C LEU A 708 -1.50 34.97 -12.60
N VAL A 709 -0.38 35.39 -13.19
CA VAL A 709 0.95 35.24 -12.56
C VAL A 709 1.09 36.10 -11.30
N ALA A 710 0.45 37.27 -11.25
CA ALA A 710 0.44 38.14 -10.07
C ALA A 710 -0.25 37.53 -8.83
N ARG A 711 -0.94 36.39 -8.96
CA ARG A 711 -1.45 35.61 -7.81
C ARG A 711 -0.35 34.86 -7.05
N PHE A 712 0.83 34.68 -7.65
CA PHE A 712 1.95 33.95 -7.07
C PHE A 712 2.98 34.92 -6.46
N THR A 713 3.44 34.64 -5.24
CA THR A 713 4.53 35.38 -4.60
C THR A 713 5.85 34.81 -5.08
N LEU A 714 6.47 35.49 -6.05
CA LEU A 714 7.74 35.08 -6.66
C LEU A 714 8.94 35.58 -5.83
N LYS A 715 10.04 34.82 -5.83
CA LYS A 715 11.35 35.24 -5.27
C LYS A 715 11.85 36.44 -6.05
N THR A 716 11.55 37.66 -5.59
CA THR A 716 12.11 38.91 -6.12
C THR A 716 13.55 39.09 -5.63
N GLY A 717 14.44 38.23 -6.13
CA GLY A 717 15.87 38.24 -5.86
C GLY A 717 16.66 38.54 -7.13
N THR A 718 17.67 39.39 -7.01
CA THR A 718 18.59 39.78 -8.09
C THR A 718 19.51 38.63 -8.50
N GLY A 719 18.97 37.65 -9.21
CA GLY A 719 19.73 36.55 -9.82
C GLY A 719 20.62 37.05 -10.94
N SER A 720 21.94 36.94 -10.76
CA SER A 720 22.93 37.33 -11.77
C SER A 720 22.79 36.45 -13.02
N PHE A 721 22.29 37.01 -14.12
CA PHE A 721 22.18 36.35 -15.42
C PHE A 721 23.57 36.08 -16.04
N SER A 722 24.24 35.02 -15.57
CA SER A 722 25.54 34.58 -16.06
C SER A 722 25.46 33.33 -16.93
N LYS A 723 24.86 33.47 -18.12
CA LYS A 723 25.43 32.88 -19.35
C LYS A 723 24.78 33.41 -20.63
N LYS A 724 25.60 34.08 -21.42
CA LYS A 724 25.32 34.46 -22.81
C LYS A 724 25.48 33.22 -23.71
N PRO A 725 24.53 32.95 -24.61
CA PRO A 725 24.85 32.59 -25.99
C PRO A 725 24.73 33.84 -26.85
N ALA A 726 25.57 33.97 -27.89
CA ALA A 726 25.58 35.15 -28.72
C ALA A 726 24.36 35.20 -29.66
N ALA A 727 23.33 35.95 -29.28
CA ALA A 727 22.35 36.45 -30.23
C ALA A 727 23.07 37.39 -31.21
N LYS A 728 23.08 37.00 -32.49
CA LYS A 728 23.63 37.81 -33.58
C LYS A 728 22.64 38.94 -33.84
N THR A 729 22.98 40.15 -33.39
CA THR A 729 22.17 41.35 -33.64
C THR A 729 21.99 41.54 -35.13
N ILE A 730 20.76 41.41 -35.61
CA ILE A 730 20.37 41.99 -36.90
C ILE A 730 20.26 43.49 -36.63
N ASP A 731 21.18 44.25 -37.21
CA ASP A 731 21.12 45.71 -37.23
C ASP A 731 19.97 46.13 -38.14
N MET A 732 18.83 46.49 -37.53
CA MET A 732 17.82 47.31 -38.17
C MET A 732 17.92 48.71 -37.57
N SER A 733 18.78 49.52 -38.20
CA SER A 733 18.81 50.97 -38.03
C SER A 733 17.42 51.60 -38.23
N PRO A 734 17.13 52.74 -37.58
CA PRO A 734 15.80 53.32 -37.56
C PRO A 734 15.32 53.78 -38.95
N ALA A 735 13.99 53.87 -39.10
CA ALA A 735 13.30 54.15 -40.35
C ALA A 735 13.84 55.37 -41.12
N PRO A 736 13.91 55.31 -42.47
CA PRO A 736 14.19 56.48 -43.28
C PRO A 736 13.06 57.50 -43.14
N LYS A 737 13.42 58.76 -42.85
CA LYS A 737 12.49 59.89 -43.01
C LYS A 737 12.19 60.08 -44.49
N THR A 738 10.91 60.37 -44.79
CA THR A 738 10.44 61.16 -45.95
C THR A 738 11.21 60.97 -47.26
N ILE A 739 10.70 60.13 -48.16
CA ILE A 739 11.15 60.10 -49.56
C ILE A 739 10.62 61.36 -50.25
N ASP A 740 11.52 62.32 -50.48
CA ASP A 740 11.27 63.48 -51.34
C ASP A 740 11.34 63.06 -52.82
N MET A 741 10.35 63.44 -53.62
CA MET A 741 10.19 63.03 -55.01
C MET A 741 10.75 64.09 -55.98
N ASN A 742 12.00 63.96 -56.44
CA ASN A 742 12.40 64.47 -57.77
C ASN A 742 13.75 63.89 -58.29
N PRO A 743 14.18 64.13 -59.56
CA PRO A 743 14.02 63.13 -60.60
C PRO A 743 15.35 62.50 -61.09
N ALA A 744 15.22 61.51 -61.97
CA ALA A 744 16.32 60.75 -62.55
C ALA A 744 17.32 61.57 -63.39
N PRO A 745 18.53 61.03 -63.59
CA PRO A 745 19.20 61.17 -64.89
C PRO A 745 19.68 59.83 -65.51
N LYS A 746 19.17 59.58 -66.72
CA LYS A 746 19.80 58.99 -67.91
C LYS A 746 20.66 57.71 -67.83
N GLN A 747 20.12 56.67 -68.46
CA GLN A 747 20.73 55.81 -69.51
C GLN A 747 22.15 55.24 -69.31
N ALA A 748 22.22 53.90 -69.33
CA ALA A 748 23.26 53.19 -70.06
C ALA A 748 22.62 52.03 -70.86
N GLU A 749 23.07 51.87 -72.10
CA GLU A 749 22.50 51.04 -73.15
C GLU A 749 23.27 49.70 -73.27
N SER A 750 22.57 48.57 -73.41
CA SER A 750 23.06 47.40 -74.18
C SER A 750 22.05 46.24 -74.21
N ALA A 751 21.54 45.91 -75.39
CA ALA A 751 21.07 44.56 -75.68
C ALA A 751 22.28 43.62 -75.90
N PRO A 752 22.08 42.29 -75.86
CA PRO A 752 22.03 41.63 -77.17
C PRO A 752 21.03 40.47 -77.31
N LYS A 753 20.36 40.50 -78.46
CA LYS A 753 20.01 39.41 -79.38
C LYS A 753 19.78 37.98 -78.86
N THR A 754 18.57 37.53 -79.16
CA THR A 754 18.15 36.16 -79.53
C THR A 754 19.23 35.23 -80.08
N ASP A 755 19.19 33.97 -79.65
CA ASP A 755 19.45 32.83 -80.54
C ASP A 755 18.60 31.61 -80.16
N SER A 756 18.25 30.79 -81.14
CA SER A 756 17.28 29.69 -81.00
C SER A 756 17.90 28.32 -81.30
N PHE A 757 17.70 27.29 -80.45
CA PHE A 757 17.29 25.94 -80.89
C PHE A 757 17.02 24.90 -79.76
N LYS A 758 15.90 24.18 -79.95
CA LYS A 758 15.57 22.76 -79.65
C LYS A 758 16.05 22.04 -78.37
N SER A 759 15.03 21.61 -77.61
CA SER A 759 14.83 20.34 -76.88
C SER A 759 15.98 19.30 -76.76
N SER A 760 16.25 18.85 -75.52
CA SER A 760 16.17 17.42 -75.19
C SER A 760 15.89 17.16 -73.70
N THR A 761 15.04 16.15 -73.46
CA THR A 761 14.91 15.21 -72.32
C THR A 761 15.56 15.43 -70.95
N SER A 762 14.81 14.93 -69.95
CA SER A 762 15.21 14.38 -68.63
C SER A 762 15.17 15.31 -67.40
N ALA A 763 14.14 15.09 -66.59
CA ALA A 763 14.08 15.50 -65.18
C ALA A 763 13.66 14.26 -64.35
N PRO A 764 14.44 13.84 -63.33
CA PRO A 764 14.09 12.67 -62.51
C PRO A 764 13.12 13.04 -61.37
N LYS A 765 12.09 12.22 -61.17
CA LYS A 765 11.35 12.16 -59.90
C LYS A 765 12.07 11.22 -58.93
N PRO A 766 12.20 11.56 -57.64
CA PRO A 766 12.59 10.59 -56.63
C PRO A 766 11.43 9.62 -56.32
N SER A 767 11.76 8.34 -56.17
CA SER A 767 10.88 7.27 -55.68
C SER A 767 11.37 6.76 -54.33
N PHE A 768 10.48 6.34 -53.43
CA PHE A 768 10.69 5.19 -52.53
C PHE A 768 9.30 4.67 -52.10
N THR A 769 8.80 3.62 -52.76
CA THR A 769 8.79 2.19 -52.34
C THR A 769 7.68 1.78 -51.38
N ALA A 770 6.81 0.88 -51.85
CA ALA A 770 6.05 -0.06 -51.05
C ALA A 770 6.55 -1.48 -51.35
N SER A 771 6.51 -2.39 -50.37
CA SER A 771 6.74 -3.83 -50.57
C SER A 771 5.50 -4.63 -50.16
N SER A 772 5.30 -5.77 -50.81
CA SER A 772 4.03 -6.50 -50.90
C SER A 772 3.86 -7.61 -49.86
N GLY A 773 2.60 -7.99 -49.61
CA GLY A 773 2.25 -9.14 -48.77
C GLY A 773 0.75 -9.42 -48.67
N ALA A 774 0.15 -9.97 -49.72
CA ALA A 774 -1.21 -10.56 -49.74
C ALA A 774 -1.09 -12.03 -50.22
N PRO A 775 -2.04 -12.97 -49.97
CA PRO A 775 -3.44 -12.92 -50.47
C PRO A 775 -4.46 -13.60 -49.49
N LYS A 776 -5.77 -13.85 -49.74
CA LYS A 776 -6.64 -14.05 -50.93
C LYS A 776 -8.13 -13.71 -50.63
N THR A 777 -8.91 -13.37 -51.68
CA THR A 777 -10.38 -13.66 -51.93
C THR A 777 -11.43 -13.24 -50.89
N SER A 778 -12.68 -12.79 -51.14
CA SER A 778 -13.54 -12.53 -52.33
C SER A 778 -14.92 -12.02 -51.79
N SER A 779 -15.88 -11.38 -52.50
CA SER A 779 -16.05 -10.90 -53.88
C SER A 779 -17.32 -10.01 -54.02
N VAL A 780 -17.31 -9.07 -54.98
CA VAL A 780 -18.43 -8.45 -55.76
C VAL A 780 -19.83 -8.28 -55.10
N SER A 781 -20.28 -7.04 -54.88
CA SER A 781 -21.45 -6.42 -55.56
C SER A 781 -21.91 -5.07 -54.93
N LYS A 782 -22.57 -4.24 -55.76
CA LYS A 782 -23.34 -3.01 -55.48
C LYS A 782 -24.66 -3.15 -56.32
N PRO A 783 -25.73 -2.33 -56.19
CA PRO A 783 -25.93 -1.13 -55.34
C PRO A 783 -27.34 -1.00 -54.67
N ALA A 784 -27.55 0.16 -54.01
CA ALA A 784 -28.76 1.04 -54.08
C ALA A 784 -29.67 1.26 -52.84
N SER A 785 -30.10 2.53 -52.72
CA SER A 785 -31.26 3.12 -52.01
C SER A 785 -31.25 3.31 -50.47
N THR A 786 -31.88 4.40 -50.05
CA THR A 786 -32.02 4.97 -48.69
C THR A 786 -33.30 4.49 -47.98
N PRO A 787 -33.46 4.70 -46.64
CA PRO A 787 -34.31 5.84 -46.22
C PRO A 787 -33.98 6.52 -44.85
N LYS A 788 -34.24 7.84 -44.82
CA LYS A 788 -34.80 8.76 -43.78
C LYS A 788 -34.63 8.49 -42.24
N PRO A 789 -34.34 9.54 -41.42
CA PRO A 789 -34.23 9.44 -39.95
C PRO A 789 -35.56 9.56 -39.16
N ALA A 790 -35.51 9.21 -37.87
CA ALA A 790 -36.62 9.16 -36.91
C ALA A 790 -36.98 10.53 -36.27
N PRO A 791 -38.16 10.68 -35.62
CA PRO A 791 -38.78 12.00 -35.39
C PRO A 791 -38.49 12.64 -34.02
N VAL A 792 -38.69 13.97 -33.98
CA VAL A 792 -38.69 14.83 -32.79
C VAL A 792 -40.09 14.86 -32.15
N MET A 793 -40.17 14.86 -30.82
CA MET A 793 -41.44 15.11 -30.08
C MET A 793 -41.63 16.60 -29.79
N THR A 794 -42.83 17.11 -30.08
CA THR A 794 -43.35 18.40 -29.62
C THR A 794 -44.39 18.20 -28.50
N PRO A 795 -44.59 19.18 -27.59
CA PRO A 795 -45.53 19.05 -26.48
C PRO A 795 -47.00 19.33 -26.87
N ALA A 796 -47.92 18.96 -25.97
CA ALA A 796 -49.36 19.15 -26.06
C ALA A 796 -49.91 19.75 -24.73
N PRO A 797 -51.05 20.47 -24.72
CA PRO A 797 -51.16 21.72 -23.96
C PRO A 797 -52.38 21.84 -23.00
N VAL A 798 -52.58 23.07 -22.49
CA VAL A 798 -53.88 23.75 -22.15
C VAL A 798 -54.17 24.06 -20.66
N ASP A 799 -54.10 25.37 -20.38
CA ASP A 799 -54.88 26.31 -19.53
C ASP A 799 -54.90 26.37 -17.97
N ASP A 800 -54.70 27.63 -17.52
CA ASP A 800 -55.30 28.43 -16.43
C ASP A 800 -55.48 27.90 -15.00
N ILE A 801 -54.69 28.46 -14.08
CA ILE A 801 -55.18 29.18 -12.87
C ILE A 801 -54.27 30.40 -12.61
N ASP A 802 -54.87 31.59 -12.46
CA ASP A 802 -54.26 32.83 -11.97
C ASP A 802 -54.65 33.05 -10.49
N TYR A 803 -53.72 33.49 -9.64
CA TYR A 803 -54.00 34.25 -8.41
C TYR A 803 -52.74 34.99 -7.89
N ASP A 804 -52.78 36.32 -7.99
CA ASP A 804 -51.90 37.26 -7.28
C ASP A 804 -52.00 37.17 -5.74
N ASN A 805 -50.96 37.66 -5.06
CA ASN A 805 -50.84 37.99 -3.63
C ASN A 805 -50.94 36.86 -2.59
N LEU A 806 -49.80 36.62 -1.92
CA LEU A 806 -49.70 36.57 -0.44
C LEU A 806 -48.23 36.69 -0.01
N ASP A 807 -47.81 37.90 0.33
CA ASP A 807 -46.70 38.14 1.28
C ASP A 807 -47.28 38.02 2.70
N PHE A 808 -46.55 37.38 3.62
CA PHE A 808 -46.35 37.86 5.00
C PHE A 808 -45.39 36.93 5.77
N HIS A 809 -44.44 37.55 6.47
CA HIS A 809 -43.64 36.97 7.54
C HIS A 809 -44.49 36.24 8.61
N GLU A 810 -44.03 35.09 9.14
CA GLU A 810 -43.64 34.95 10.56
C GLU A 810 -43.16 33.53 10.99
N LEU A 811 -42.29 33.52 12.03
CA LEU A 811 -42.00 32.45 13.03
C LEU A 811 -41.41 31.10 12.51
N ASP A 812 -40.15 30.74 12.79
CA ASP A 812 -39.45 30.44 14.08
C ASP A 812 -39.56 28.96 14.53
N GLY A 813 -38.44 28.42 15.03
CA GLY A 813 -38.50 27.49 16.16
C GLY A 813 -38.43 25.98 15.92
N LYS A 814 -37.20 25.47 15.75
CA LYS A 814 -36.69 24.18 16.29
C LYS A 814 -37.43 22.86 15.97
N ASN A 815 -36.68 21.95 15.36
CA ASN A 815 -36.35 20.59 15.82
C ASN A 815 -35.60 19.92 14.66
N LEU A 816 -34.68 18.98 14.78
CA LEU A 816 -33.86 18.35 15.83
C LEU A 816 -32.93 17.44 14.99
N TRP A 817 -31.66 17.28 15.38
CA TRP A 817 -30.71 16.51 14.57
C TRP A 817 -30.95 15.01 14.71
N ASP A 818 -31.04 14.27 13.61
CA ASP A 818 -30.80 12.82 13.58
C ASP A 818 -30.26 12.37 12.20
N GLU A 819 -29.75 11.15 12.14
CA GLU A 819 -28.52 10.82 11.40
C GLU A 819 -28.64 10.40 9.93
N SER A 820 -27.48 10.50 9.26
CA SER A 820 -26.99 9.60 8.20
C SER A 820 -27.62 9.67 6.80
N TYR A 821 -26.84 10.27 5.87
CA TYR A 821 -26.74 9.78 4.50
C TYR A 821 -25.27 9.71 4.09
N THR A 822 -24.72 8.49 4.07
CA THR A 822 -23.43 8.21 3.42
C THR A 822 -23.66 8.00 1.92
N GLN A 823 -22.84 8.63 1.10
CA GLN A 823 -22.80 8.43 -0.35
C GLN A 823 -21.35 8.19 -0.79
N THR A 824 -21.18 7.54 -1.94
CA THR A 824 -19.91 7.18 -2.61
C THR A 824 -19.07 6.08 -1.92
N ASN A 825 -18.42 5.16 -2.64
CA ASN A 825 -18.52 4.84 -4.08
C ASN A 825 -18.24 3.34 -4.31
N GLY A 826 -18.87 2.76 -5.34
CA GLY A 826 -18.47 1.45 -5.85
C GLY A 826 -17.19 1.57 -6.69
N ALA A 827 -16.30 0.60 -6.55
CA ALA A 827 -15.14 0.42 -7.41
C ALA A 827 -15.37 -0.71 -8.44
N ASP A 828 -14.41 -0.85 -9.34
CA ASP A 828 -14.17 -1.97 -10.25
C ASP A 828 -15.09 -2.15 -11.47
N LYS A 829 -14.65 -1.51 -12.57
CA LYS A 829 -14.13 -2.25 -13.74
C LYS A 829 -13.28 -1.38 -14.67
N TYR A 830 -12.00 -1.72 -14.78
CA TYR A 830 -11.15 -1.54 -15.95
C TYR A 830 -10.75 -2.92 -16.47
#